data_AF-A0A0N9I5P4-F1
#
_entry.id   AF-A0A0N9I5P4-F1
#
_cell.length_a   1.000
_cell.length_b   1.000
_cell.length_c   1.000
_cell.angle_alpha   90.00
_cell.angle_beta   90.00
_cell.angle_gamma   90.00
#
_symmetry.space_group_name_H-M   'P 1'
#
loop_
_entity.id
_entity.type
_entity.pdbx_description
1 polymer ?
#
loop_
_entity_poly.entity_id
_entity_poly.type
_entity_poly.pdbx_seq_one_letter_code
_entity_poly.pdbx_strand_id
1 'polypeptide(L)'
;MSAIDEVAEYERPDRYRIAADQGLMRMSPVAADRMAKQDPAAYQDYVRRSCDLTMRGGTTSGVIYPLAVCALAEHYVFRNVGGASAGAIGASATAAAEYGRHAEPAGPVAGDTVRPGFAGMAGMIRWLISGTGGARWRLPRLFQPKPALHKAFRLVTALMQSPAVTGRRRFTSVATAVLFAVKPLATGALLVLFALWLVGPYSLRWVVPPSTWNGSLWIAGGPLAVVALAAAAWAYEVTAARFGKITLFSLVPLAIGFSSVPLYDMDARGWLMAGAVLVVAWLVLTFAVAAAFVVIYCVTSWPVVMRYRSHRFGLVPGSAEYSPGRLDRICGMPSAPVPPLATWLADRLDDLAGIDHSRALTFGDLWRGPDKPRESDPDYCPPAGDRVINLALMTTDLSAGRPHQLPFPAAERWQFCPECLRDLAPDRIIAQMSGSGADGVACPEHTSVTLQWLPRPCDVPVVLTARMSLPLPGLICPIPLYRDGRPHWFSDGGITSNFPIHFFDSLLPRWPTFGLNLSSADRAVKDGEIYLPDQDASTPREPYSEMGSTALAFAGRILNTFMDWRDTMQSALPGFRGRIATIPQGPGEGGTNLFMSPEVISRLALRGRDAGVALRQRFTAQFEDEADGYTRTDRYRWIRLRLALREWREVALQADARSALYRDRTAHYPVPVAMREWFSGPRVPPTADPAASDIYCAYQHFVDLATTCLAEPFDGTAPVDPVMRLTPPE
;
A
#
# COMPACT_ATOMS: atom_id res chain seq x y z
N MET A 1 4.46 14.69 28.75
CA MET A 1 5.61 14.43 27.86
C MET A 1 5.28 14.98 26.48
N SER A 2 6.26 15.46 25.71
CA SER A 2 5.98 15.71 24.29
C SER A 2 5.82 14.38 23.56
N ALA A 3 5.09 14.35 22.44
CA ALA A 3 4.95 13.14 21.63
C ALA A 3 6.31 12.60 21.14
N ILE A 4 7.32 13.46 21.00
CA ILE A 4 8.69 13.07 20.65
C ILE A 4 9.35 12.29 21.81
N ASP A 5 9.11 12.72 23.06
CA ASP A 5 9.67 12.06 24.25
C ASP A 5 9.03 10.67 24.44
N GLU A 6 7.73 10.54 24.17
CA GLU A 6 7.03 9.25 24.17
C GLU A 6 7.59 8.28 23.12
N VAL A 7 7.91 8.76 21.92
CA VAL A 7 8.56 7.94 20.89
C VAL A 7 9.98 7.54 21.33
N ALA A 8 10.73 8.47 21.93
CA ALA A 8 12.10 8.23 22.36
C ALA A 8 12.20 7.14 23.45
N GLU A 9 11.16 6.94 24.26
CA GLU A 9 11.11 5.85 25.23
C GLU A 9 11.24 4.46 24.57
N TYR A 10 10.73 4.30 23.35
CA TYR A 10 10.80 3.05 22.59
C TYR A 10 12.16 2.82 21.89
N GLU A 11 13.09 3.78 21.92
CA GLU A 11 14.46 3.58 21.42
C GLU A 11 15.37 2.83 22.40
N ARG A 12 14.87 2.51 23.60
CA ARG A 12 15.57 1.76 24.64
C ARG A 12 15.66 0.27 24.27
N PRO A 13 16.86 -0.27 23.93
CA PRO A 13 16.99 -1.66 23.47
C PRO A 13 16.61 -2.70 24.54
N ASP A 14 16.77 -2.35 25.82
CA ASP A 14 16.44 -3.19 26.97
C ASP A 14 14.96 -3.57 27.03
N ARG A 15 14.05 -2.75 26.46
CA ARG A 15 12.61 -3.05 26.40
C ARG A 15 12.29 -4.31 25.59
N TYR A 16 13.16 -4.67 24.65
CA TYR A 16 12.92 -5.77 23.71
C TYR A 16 13.68 -7.05 24.08
N ARG A 17 14.27 -7.09 25.28
CA ARG A 17 14.88 -8.28 25.85
C ARG A 17 13.81 -9.14 26.50
N ILE A 18 13.43 -10.20 25.81
CA ILE A 18 12.48 -11.18 26.30
C ILE A 18 13.21 -12.08 27.31
N ALA A 19 12.67 -12.17 28.54
CA ALA A 19 13.23 -12.99 29.62
C ALA A 19 12.99 -14.50 29.39
N ALA A 20 13.59 -15.06 28.35
CA ALA A 20 13.47 -16.47 27.96
C ALA A 20 14.83 -17.03 27.52
N ASP A 21 14.92 -18.36 27.45
CA ASP A 21 16.08 -19.03 26.85
C ASP A 21 16.22 -18.61 25.37
N GLN A 22 17.33 -17.96 25.05
CA GLN A 22 17.58 -17.47 23.69
C GLN A 22 17.77 -18.61 22.69
N GLY A 23 18.41 -19.72 23.10
CA GLY A 23 18.58 -20.90 22.25
C GLY A 23 17.24 -21.50 21.87
N LEU A 24 16.32 -21.58 22.84
CA LEU A 24 14.94 -21.99 22.60
C LEU A 24 14.22 -21.04 21.64
N MET A 25 14.29 -19.72 21.88
CA MET A 25 13.61 -18.73 21.03
C MET A 25 14.17 -18.67 19.60
N ARG A 26 15.36 -19.21 19.35
CA ARG A 26 16.00 -19.26 18.02
C ARG A 26 15.66 -20.54 17.23
N MET A 27 14.94 -21.49 17.82
CA MET A 27 14.51 -22.70 17.11
C MET A 27 13.47 -22.39 16.03
N SER A 28 13.53 -23.14 14.93
CA SER A 28 12.45 -23.13 13.94
C SER A 28 11.17 -23.73 14.55
N PRO A 29 9.99 -23.33 14.04
CA PRO A 29 8.72 -23.88 14.51
C PRO A 29 8.65 -25.41 14.50
N VAL A 30 9.12 -26.05 13.44
CA VAL A 30 9.15 -27.52 13.33
C VAL A 30 10.13 -28.15 14.32
N ALA A 31 11.28 -27.52 14.59
CA ALA A 31 12.21 -27.99 15.60
C ALA A 31 11.59 -27.92 17.01
N ALA A 32 10.87 -26.84 17.31
CA ALA A 32 10.14 -26.69 18.56
C ALA A 32 9.02 -27.75 18.72
N ASP A 33 8.28 -28.07 17.65
CA ASP A 33 7.24 -29.11 17.69
C ASP A 33 7.80 -30.51 17.98
N ARG A 34 9.02 -30.82 17.50
CA ARG A 34 9.70 -32.09 17.84
C ARG A 34 10.07 -32.17 19.32
N MET A 35 10.35 -31.02 19.94
CA MET A 35 10.66 -30.92 21.38
C MET A 35 9.41 -31.04 22.26
N ALA A 36 8.22 -30.78 21.74
CA ALA A 36 6.97 -30.75 22.52
C ALA A 36 6.72 -32.02 23.36
N LYS A 37 7.19 -33.19 22.90
CA LYS A 37 7.09 -34.46 23.64
C LYS A 37 8.19 -34.65 24.69
N GLN A 38 9.35 -34.03 24.48
CA GLN A 38 10.55 -34.21 25.31
C GLN A 38 10.56 -33.20 26.47
N ASP A 39 10.23 -31.93 26.19
CA ASP A 39 10.13 -30.86 27.17
C ASP A 39 8.87 -30.01 26.90
N PRO A 40 7.72 -30.42 27.46
CA PRO A 40 6.46 -29.69 27.31
C PRO A 40 6.51 -28.29 27.90
N ALA A 41 7.30 -28.05 28.96
CA ALA A 41 7.38 -26.77 29.64
C ALA A 41 8.13 -25.74 28.78
N ALA A 42 9.29 -26.12 28.23
CA ALA A 42 10.01 -25.28 27.28
C ALA A 42 9.19 -25.02 26.00
N TYR A 43 8.47 -26.03 25.50
CA TYR A 43 7.57 -25.83 24.35
C TYR A 43 6.47 -24.81 24.66
N GLN A 44 5.84 -24.90 25.83
CA GLN A 44 4.82 -23.92 26.23
C GLN A 44 5.39 -22.50 26.34
N ASP A 45 6.60 -22.31 26.89
CA ASP A 45 7.25 -21.00 26.93
C ASP A 45 7.57 -20.46 25.53
N TYR A 46 8.10 -21.30 24.63
CA TYR A 46 8.33 -20.98 23.22
C TYR A 46 7.07 -20.45 22.55
N VAL A 47 5.96 -21.17 22.72
CA VAL A 47 4.71 -20.85 22.06
C VAL A 47 4.05 -19.62 22.68
N ARG A 48 4.09 -19.43 24.00
CA ARG A 48 3.54 -18.24 24.68
C ARG A 48 4.24 -16.95 24.26
N ARG A 49 5.53 -17.02 23.91
CA ARG A 49 6.34 -15.88 23.48
C ARG A 49 6.46 -15.75 21.97
N SER A 50 5.75 -16.56 21.19
CA SER A 50 5.76 -16.46 19.73
C SER A 50 4.48 -15.80 19.23
N CYS A 51 4.56 -15.05 18.14
CA CYS A 51 3.38 -14.58 17.43
C CYS A 51 3.65 -14.48 15.93
N ASP A 52 2.58 -14.41 15.15
CA ASP A 52 2.64 -13.96 13.76
C ASP A 52 2.04 -12.57 13.64
N LEU A 53 2.43 -11.82 12.60
CA LEU A 53 1.94 -10.48 12.35
C LEU A 53 1.63 -10.27 10.87
N THR A 54 0.45 -9.75 10.60
CA THR A 54 0.04 -9.30 9.27
C THR A 54 -0.40 -7.84 9.30
N MET A 55 -0.02 -7.11 8.26
CA MET A 55 -0.18 -5.67 8.19
C MET A 55 -0.87 -5.28 6.88
N ARG A 56 -2.00 -4.57 6.98
CA ARG A 56 -2.72 -4.08 5.81
C ARG A 56 -1.91 -3.01 5.07
N GLY A 57 -2.01 -2.96 3.76
CA GLY A 57 -1.50 -1.84 2.98
C GLY A 57 -2.26 -0.54 3.22
N GLY A 58 -1.58 0.57 2.95
CA GLY A 58 -2.13 1.91 3.09
C GLY A 58 -1.01 2.93 3.18
N THR A 59 -1.12 4.00 2.43
CA THR A 59 -0.12 5.07 2.33
C THR A 59 0.47 5.59 3.65
N THR A 60 -0.29 5.55 4.75
CA THR A 60 0.15 5.98 6.10
C THR A 60 0.48 4.85 7.06
N SER A 61 0.39 3.60 6.59
CA SER A 61 0.72 2.42 7.38
C SER A 61 2.19 2.42 7.83
N GLY A 62 3.08 2.96 6.98
CA GLY A 62 4.52 3.08 7.26
C GLY A 62 4.87 3.95 8.47
N VAL A 63 3.96 4.80 8.96
CA VAL A 63 4.18 5.59 10.20
C VAL A 63 3.43 5.05 11.41
N ILE A 64 2.42 4.20 11.21
CA ILE A 64 1.58 3.63 12.29
C ILE A 64 2.22 2.35 12.84
N TYR A 65 2.62 1.44 11.95
CA TYR A 65 3.03 0.09 12.34
C TYR A 65 4.31 0.00 13.17
N PRO A 66 5.34 0.86 13.00
CA PRO A 66 6.59 0.73 13.76
C PRO A 66 6.38 0.64 15.28
N LEU A 67 5.61 1.54 15.89
CA LEU A 67 5.39 1.49 17.35
C LEU A 67 4.40 0.41 17.78
N ALA A 68 3.48 0.00 16.91
CA ALA A 68 2.62 -1.16 17.15
C ALA A 68 3.46 -2.45 17.28
N VAL A 69 4.41 -2.61 16.36
CA VAL A 69 5.37 -3.71 16.34
C VAL A 69 6.28 -3.64 17.57
N CYS A 70 6.83 -2.48 17.91
CA CYS A 70 7.61 -2.30 19.12
C CYS A 70 6.85 -2.73 20.38
N ALA A 71 5.58 -2.32 20.53
CA ALA A 71 4.78 -2.70 21.69
C ALA A 71 4.54 -4.23 21.80
N LEU A 72 4.35 -4.91 20.68
CA LEU A 72 4.25 -6.38 20.61
C LEU A 72 5.60 -7.06 20.91
N ALA A 73 6.71 -6.49 20.41
CA ALA A 73 8.07 -7.03 20.53
C ALA A 73 8.60 -7.05 21.98
N GLU A 74 8.01 -6.28 22.89
CA GLU A 74 8.31 -6.33 24.34
C GLU A 74 7.98 -7.70 24.96
N HIS A 75 7.09 -8.49 24.34
CA HIS A 75 6.71 -9.82 24.83
C HIS A 75 6.94 -10.93 23.80
N TYR A 76 6.69 -10.64 22.52
CA TYR A 76 6.67 -11.65 21.46
C TYR A 76 7.93 -11.63 20.57
N VAL A 77 8.32 -12.81 20.12
CA VAL A 77 9.21 -13.10 18.98
C VAL A 77 8.34 -13.30 17.74
N PHE A 78 8.61 -12.54 16.68
CA PHE A 78 7.86 -12.68 15.43
C PHE A 78 8.35 -13.90 14.63
N ARG A 79 7.45 -14.85 14.38
CA ARG A 79 7.75 -16.08 13.62
C ARG A 79 7.39 -15.94 12.16
N ASN A 80 6.17 -15.49 11.88
CA ASN A 80 5.73 -15.16 10.53
C ASN A 80 5.31 -13.70 10.45
N VAL A 81 5.79 -13.00 9.44
CA VAL A 81 5.48 -11.58 9.22
C VAL A 81 5.07 -11.36 7.78
N GLY A 82 3.99 -10.61 7.56
CA GLY A 82 3.52 -10.37 6.20
C GLY A 82 2.72 -9.10 6.00
N GLY A 83 2.61 -8.70 4.74
CA GLY A 83 1.90 -7.48 4.38
C GLY A 83 1.89 -7.22 2.88
N ALA A 84 1.10 -6.21 2.51
CA ALA A 84 0.95 -5.71 1.15
C ALA A 84 1.19 -4.19 1.10
N SER A 85 1.64 -3.64 -0.02
CA SER A 85 1.87 -2.18 -0.17
C SER A 85 2.83 -1.64 0.90
N ALA A 86 2.51 -0.50 1.51
CA ALA A 86 3.22 0.02 2.67
C ALA A 86 3.15 -0.90 3.92
N GLY A 87 2.20 -1.84 4.00
CA GLY A 87 2.25 -2.92 4.99
C GLY A 87 3.41 -3.89 4.76
N ALA A 88 3.87 -4.04 3.52
CA ALA A 88 5.07 -4.79 3.20
C ALA A 88 6.35 -4.10 3.70
N ILE A 89 6.40 -2.75 3.72
CA ILE A 89 7.49 -2.02 4.40
C ILE A 89 7.50 -2.38 5.89
N GLY A 90 6.34 -2.30 6.54
CA GLY A 90 6.21 -2.66 7.96
C GLY A 90 6.64 -4.10 8.22
N ALA A 91 6.23 -5.04 7.35
CA ALA A 91 6.57 -6.45 7.45
C ALA A 91 8.08 -6.71 7.28
N SER A 92 8.68 -6.14 6.23
CA SER A 92 10.12 -6.25 6.00
C SER A 92 10.93 -5.62 7.13
N ALA A 93 10.51 -4.45 7.62
CA ALA A 93 11.18 -3.79 8.74
C ALA A 93 11.04 -4.59 10.04
N THR A 94 9.89 -5.24 10.28
CA THR A 94 9.68 -6.09 11.44
C THR A 94 10.56 -7.33 11.38
N ALA A 95 10.65 -7.98 10.22
CA ALA A 95 11.53 -9.14 10.04
C ALA A 95 13.02 -8.77 10.18
N ALA A 96 13.43 -7.61 9.64
CA ALA A 96 14.78 -7.08 9.81
C ALA A 96 15.09 -6.74 11.29
N ALA A 97 14.15 -6.09 11.98
CA ALA A 97 14.28 -5.76 13.40
C ALA A 97 14.27 -7.00 14.31
N GLU A 98 13.52 -8.05 13.96
CA GLU A 98 13.57 -9.32 14.67
C GLU A 98 14.94 -10.00 14.48
N TYR A 99 15.46 -10.01 13.26
CA TYR A 99 16.80 -10.53 12.96
C TYR A 99 17.89 -9.76 13.75
N GLY A 100 17.83 -8.43 13.76
CA GLY A 100 18.76 -7.57 14.50
C GLY A 100 18.38 -7.32 15.96
N ARG A 101 17.44 -8.06 16.56
CA ARG A 101 16.92 -7.81 17.93
C ARG A 101 18.03 -7.68 18.98
N HIS A 102 19.08 -8.47 18.83
CA HIS A 102 20.22 -8.52 19.76
C HIS A 102 21.54 -8.10 19.11
N ALA A 103 21.49 -7.52 17.90
CA ALA A 103 22.68 -7.07 17.20
C ALA A 103 23.17 -5.74 17.78
N GLU A 104 24.49 -5.58 17.84
CA GLU A 104 25.12 -4.29 18.07
C GLU A 104 25.21 -3.50 16.76
N PRO A 105 25.20 -2.16 16.79
CA PRO A 105 25.35 -1.35 15.58
C PRO A 105 26.64 -1.69 14.83
N ALA A 106 26.55 -1.89 13.52
CA ALA A 106 27.72 -2.16 12.66
C ALA A 106 28.69 -0.95 12.57
N GLY A 107 28.23 0.25 12.97
CA GLY A 107 29.03 1.47 13.01
C GLY A 107 28.40 2.54 13.90
N PRO A 108 29.00 3.75 13.97
CA PRO A 108 28.46 4.85 14.75
C PRO A 108 27.05 5.23 14.31
N VAL A 109 26.11 5.32 15.25
CA VAL A 109 24.76 5.82 14.98
C VAL A 109 24.83 7.34 14.85
N ALA A 110 24.84 7.83 13.61
CA ALA A 110 25.02 9.24 13.28
C ALA A 110 24.21 9.63 12.04
N GLY A 111 23.71 10.86 12.02
CA GLY A 111 22.92 11.37 10.90
C GLY A 111 21.59 10.64 10.75
N ASP A 112 21.43 9.93 9.63
CA ASP A 112 20.19 9.25 9.27
C ASP A 112 20.16 7.77 9.68
N THR A 113 21.27 7.20 10.17
CA THR A 113 21.32 5.78 10.56
C THR A 113 20.54 5.51 11.84
N VAL A 114 19.97 4.31 11.93
CA VAL A 114 19.22 3.85 13.12
C VAL A 114 19.95 2.68 13.79
N ARG A 115 19.66 2.43 15.07
CA ARG A 115 20.18 1.26 15.78
C ARG A 115 19.61 -0.04 15.17
N PRO A 116 20.25 -1.20 15.37
CA PRO A 116 19.62 -2.47 15.08
C PRO A 116 18.38 -2.73 15.94
N GLY A 117 17.55 -3.65 15.47
CA GLY A 117 16.39 -4.15 16.20
C GLY A 117 15.22 -3.16 16.31
N PHE A 118 14.29 -3.46 17.23
CA PHE A 118 13.07 -2.65 17.43
C PHE A 118 13.34 -1.25 17.98
N ALA A 119 14.48 -1.04 18.65
CA ALA A 119 14.94 0.29 19.03
C ALA A 119 15.18 1.17 17.80
N GLY A 120 15.80 0.61 16.76
CA GLY A 120 15.96 1.27 15.47
C GLY A 120 14.65 1.58 14.78
N MET A 121 13.67 0.68 14.91
CA MET A 121 12.36 0.86 14.32
C MET A 121 11.61 2.06 14.92
N ALA A 122 11.69 2.24 16.24
CA ALA A 122 11.24 3.47 16.90
C ALA A 122 12.07 4.69 16.46
N GLY A 123 13.38 4.52 16.30
CA GLY A 123 14.30 5.54 15.77
C GLY A 123 13.92 6.04 14.37
N MET A 124 13.37 5.19 13.49
CA MET A 124 12.85 5.61 12.18
C MET A 124 11.67 6.58 12.31
N ILE A 125 10.76 6.37 13.28
CA ILE A 125 9.67 7.30 13.55
C ILE A 125 10.21 8.61 14.09
N ARG A 126 11.16 8.56 15.03
CA ARG A 126 11.83 9.77 15.53
C ARG A 126 12.51 10.53 14.41
N TRP A 127 13.19 9.83 13.50
CA TRP A 127 13.78 10.43 12.31
C TRP A 127 12.72 11.15 11.49
N LEU A 128 11.57 10.52 11.20
CA LEU A 128 10.48 11.13 10.43
C LEU A 128 9.88 12.39 11.06
N ILE A 129 9.77 12.44 12.39
CA ILE A 129 9.18 13.58 13.13
C ILE A 129 10.21 14.63 13.56
N SER A 130 11.50 14.39 13.30
CA SER A 130 12.57 15.33 13.66
C SER A 130 12.83 16.39 12.58
N GLY A 131 13.44 17.50 13.01
CA GLY A 131 13.86 18.60 12.13
C GLY A 131 12.96 19.83 12.18
N THR A 132 13.48 20.96 11.70
CA THR A 132 12.79 22.26 11.69
C THR A 132 12.68 22.81 10.25
N GLY A 133 11.75 23.75 10.02
CA GLY A 133 11.58 24.40 8.72
C GLY A 133 11.25 23.42 7.59
N GLY A 134 12.06 23.40 6.52
CA GLY A 134 11.89 22.47 5.40
C GLY A 134 12.30 21.03 5.68
N ALA A 135 13.14 20.81 6.70
CA ALA A 135 13.65 19.49 7.09
C ALA A 135 12.62 18.65 7.88
N ARG A 136 11.48 19.24 8.26
CA ARG A 136 10.34 18.53 8.89
C ARG A 136 9.54 17.67 7.92
N TRP A 137 9.75 17.83 6.61
CA TRP A 137 9.00 17.14 5.55
C TRP A 137 9.78 15.97 4.94
N ARG A 138 10.22 15.03 5.79
CA ARG A 138 11.07 13.91 5.37
C ARG A 138 10.30 12.85 4.56
N LEU A 139 9.07 12.53 4.95
CA LEU A 139 8.26 11.53 4.25
C LEU A 139 7.99 11.90 2.77
N PRO A 140 7.48 13.10 2.42
CA PRO A 140 7.31 13.50 1.02
C PRO A 140 8.60 13.44 0.19
N ARG A 141 9.76 13.53 0.83
CA ARG A 141 11.06 13.58 0.15
C ARG A 141 11.61 12.24 -0.30
N LEU A 142 11.12 11.16 0.29
CA LEU A 142 11.41 9.81 -0.21
C LEU A 142 10.86 9.65 -1.64
N PHE A 143 9.78 10.38 -1.98
CA PHE A 143 9.11 10.33 -3.27
C PHE A 143 9.74 11.33 -4.26
N GLN A 144 10.87 10.93 -4.84
CA GLN A 144 11.60 11.76 -5.80
C GLN A 144 11.12 11.49 -7.23
N PRO A 145 10.72 12.52 -8.01
CA PRO A 145 10.21 12.29 -9.35
C PRO A 145 11.31 12.05 -10.36
N LYS A 146 10.97 11.39 -11.47
CA LYS A 146 11.83 11.38 -12.66
C LYS A 146 12.04 12.81 -13.17
N PRO A 147 13.26 13.17 -13.63
CA PRO A 147 13.53 14.48 -14.21
C PRO A 147 12.58 14.85 -15.35
N ALA A 148 12.14 13.89 -16.18
CA ALA A 148 11.20 14.14 -17.26
C ALA A 148 9.75 14.43 -16.79
N LEU A 149 9.37 13.95 -15.60
CA LEU A 149 7.99 13.97 -15.09
C LEU A 149 7.80 14.89 -13.88
N HIS A 150 8.85 15.62 -13.49
CA HIS A 150 8.84 16.49 -12.32
C HIS A 150 7.68 17.51 -12.35
N LYS A 151 7.28 17.99 -13.53
CA LYS A 151 6.15 18.93 -13.70
C LYS A 151 4.80 18.30 -13.34
N ALA A 152 4.58 17.03 -13.69
CA ALA A 152 3.38 16.29 -13.31
C ALA A 152 3.39 16.01 -11.80
N PHE A 153 4.53 15.58 -11.26
CA PHE A 153 4.71 15.38 -9.83
C PHE A 153 4.52 16.67 -9.02
N ARG A 154 4.92 17.83 -9.57
CA ARG A 154 4.68 19.15 -9.00
C ARG A 154 3.20 19.46 -8.87
N LEU A 155 2.40 19.11 -9.87
CA LEU A 155 0.96 19.29 -9.82
C LEU A 155 0.33 18.39 -8.73
N VAL A 156 0.74 17.12 -8.66
CA VAL A 156 0.30 16.19 -7.60
C VAL A 156 0.65 16.78 -6.23
N THR A 157 1.90 17.21 -6.04
CA THR A 157 2.37 17.86 -4.82
C THR A 157 1.56 19.11 -4.47
N ALA A 158 1.24 19.96 -5.47
CA ALA A 158 0.47 21.18 -5.30
C ALA A 158 -0.98 20.92 -4.87
N LEU A 159 -1.61 19.86 -5.39
CA LEU A 159 -2.96 19.42 -5.01
C LEU A 159 -3.01 18.96 -3.55
N MET A 160 -1.91 18.39 -3.06
CA MET A 160 -1.77 17.89 -1.68
C MET A 160 -1.46 19.00 -0.67
N GLN A 161 -1.19 20.23 -1.11
CA GLN A 161 -0.91 21.34 -0.19
C GLN A 161 -2.18 21.77 0.56
N SER A 162 -2.01 22.04 1.85
CA SER A 162 -3.02 22.70 2.68
C SER A 162 -2.36 23.78 3.55
N PRO A 163 -3.06 24.90 3.85
CA PRO A 163 -2.53 25.95 4.71
C PRO A 163 -2.20 25.45 6.12
N ALA A 164 -3.04 24.57 6.66
CA ALA A 164 -2.88 24.01 8.00
C ALA A 164 -1.59 23.18 8.15
N VAL A 165 -1.15 22.52 7.09
CA VAL A 165 0.00 21.61 7.13
C VAL A 165 1.26 22.33 6.62
N THR A 166 1.18 22.93 5.44
CA THR A 166 2.37 23.44 4.71
C THR A 166 2.53 24.97 4.77
N GLY A 167 1.55 25.69 5.32
CA GLY A 167 1.49 27.16 5.28
C GLY A 167 1.16 27.73 3.89
N ARG A 168 0.86 26.87 2.90
CA ARG A 168 0.62 27.27 1.51
C ARG A 168 -0.83 27.07 1.11
N ARG A 169 -1.36 28.03 0.35
CA ARG A 169 -2.71 27.93 -0.21
C ARG A 169 -2.71 26.99 -1.41
N ARG A 170 -3.56 25.95 -1.38
CA ARG A 170 -3.73 24.99 -2.47
C ARG A 170 -3.94 25.68 -3.82
N PHE A 171 -4.82 26.68 -3.86
CA PHE A 171 -5.14 27.41 -5.09
C PHE A 171 -3.89 28.05 -5.73
N THR A 172 -3.06 28.76 -4.95
CA THR A 172 -1.86 29.43 -5.48
C THR A 172 -0.80 28.44 -5.94
N SER A 173 -0.61 27.34 -5.19
CA SER A 173 0.33 26.28 -5.57
C SER A 173 -0.11 25.57 -6.85
N VAL A 174 -1.40 25.24 -6.99
CA VAL A 174 -1.96 24.61 -8.19
C VAL A 174 -1.89 25.56 -9.38
N ALA A 175 -2.30 26.81 -9.23
CA ALA A 175 -2.25 27.80 -10.31
C ALA A 175 -0.81 27.99 -10.82
N THR A 176 0.18 28.06 -9.92
CA THR A 176 1.60 28.14 -10.29
C THR A 176 2.07 26.85 -10.98
N ALA A 177 1.74 25.68 -10.42
CA ALA A 177 2.15 24.41 -10.98
C ALA A 177 1.63 24.19 -12.40
N VAL A 178 0.36 24.55 -12.63
CA VAL A 178 -0.34 24.53 -13.92
C VAL A 178 0.32 25.51 -14.88
N LEU A 179 0.38 26.81 -14.55
CA LEU A 179 0.92 27.86 -15.42
C LEU A 179 2.34 27.57 -15.96
N PHE A 180 3.19 26.96 -15.12
CA PHE A 180 4.56 26.61 -15.48
C PHE A 180 4.74 25.13 -15.87
N ALA A 181 3.66 24.37 -16.07
CA ALA A 181 3.74 22.99 -16.58
C ALA A 181 4.08 22.96 -18.08
N VAL A 182 3.71 24.01 -18.80
CA VAL A 182 3.89 24.14 -20.24
C VAL A 182 5.26 24.76 -20.60
N LYS A 183 5.55 24.88 -21.89
CA LYS A 183 6.79 25.54 -22.37
C LYS A 183 6.70 27.07 -22.14
N PRO A 184 7.82 27.80 -21.96
CA PRO A 184 7.80 29.24 -21.71
C PRO A 184 7.00 30.05 -22.75
N LEU A 185 7.08 29.68 -24.03
CA LEU A 185 6.28 30.30 -25.10
C LEU A 185 4.77 30.10 -24.90
N ALA A 186 4.35 28.89 -24.50
CA ALA A 186 2.95 28.60 -24.20
C ALA A 186 2.49 29.31 -22.93
N THR A 187 3.35 29.42 -21.91
CA THR A 187 3.09 30.25 -20.72
C THR A 187 2.89 31.72 -21.11
N GLY A 188 3.77 32.27 -21.97
CA GLY A 188 3.64 33.61 -22.51
C GLY A 188 2.33 33.81 -23.26
N ALA A 189 1.95 32.85 -24.14
CA ALA A 189 0.68 32.88 -24.84
C ALA A 189 -0.52 32.84 -23.88
N LEU A 190 -0.49 32.01 -22.83
CA LEU A 190 -1.54 31.97 -21.81
C LEU A 190 -1.66 33.30 -21.05
N LEU A 191 -0.53 33.95 -20.73
CA LEU A 191 -0.53 35.25 -20.07
C LEU A 191 -1.08 36.36 -20.99
N VAL A 192 -0.72 36.34 -22.27
CA VAL A 192 -1.28 37.27 -23.27
C VAL A 192 -2.77 37.03 -23.45
N LEU A 193 -3.21 35.78 -23.60
CA LEU A 193 -4.62 35.42 -23.68
C LEU A 193 -5.39 35.84 -22.43
N PHE A 194 -4.81 35.66 -21.24
CA PHE A 194 -5.42 36.12 -19.99
C PHE A 194 -5.53 37.65 -19.93
N ALA A 195 -4.49 38.39 -20.35
CA ALA A 195 -4.54 39.84 -20.44
C ALA A 195 -5.56 40.33 -21.47
N LEU A 196 -5.64 39.67 -22.63
CA LEU A 196 -6.65 39.93 -23.66
C LEU A 196 -8.06 39.60 -23.16
N TRP A 197 -8.23 38.54 -22.39
CA TRP A 197 -9.50 38.21 -21.76
C TRP A 197 -9.93 39.28 -20.75
N LEU A 198 -8.99 39.75 -19.94
CA LEU A 198 -9.25 40.74 -18.88
C LEU A 198 -9.55 42.14 -19.43
N VAL A 199 -8.81 42.59 -20.44
CA VAL A 199 -8.89 43.95 -20.99
C VAL A 199 -9.67 44.02 -22.30
N GLY A 200 -9.92 42.88 -22.96
CA GLY A 200 -10.58 42.79 -24.27
C GLY A 200 -11.95 43.48 -24.33
N PRO A 201 -12.85 43.26 -23.36
CA PRO A 201 -14.12 44.00 -23.30
C PRO A 201 -13.92 45.52 -23.28
N TYR A 202 -12.89 46.01 -22.59
CA TYR A 202 -12.57 47.44 -22.52
C TYR A 202 -11.88 47.98 -23.79
N SER A 203 -11.04 47.17 -24.44
CA SER A 203 -10.30 47.59 -25.64
C SER A 203 -11.18 47.72 -26.89
N LEU A 204 -12.38 47.13 -26.90
CA LEU A 204 -13.38 47.29 -27.98
C LEU A 204 -13.70 48.77 -28.28
N ARG A 205 -13.59 49.65 -27.28
CA ARG A 205 -13.79 51.09 -27.44
C ARG A 205 -12.82 51.75 -28.45
N TRP A 206 -11.68 51.12 -28.71
CA TRP A 206 -10.67 51.60 -29.67
C TRP A 206 -10.85 50.99 -31.07
N VAL A 207 -11.57 49.87 -31.16
CA VAL A 207 -11.78 49.13 -32.41
C VAL A 207 -13.09 49.54 -33.07
N VAL A 208 -14.13 49.78 -32.27
CA VAL A 208 -15.45 50.18 -32.76
C VAL A 208 -15.80 51.52 -32.11
N PRO A 209 -15.72 52.65 -32.85
CA PRO A 209 -16.06 53.96 -32.32
C PRO A 209 -17.51 53.97 -31.80
N PRO A 210 -17.75 54.42 -30.57
CA PRO A 210 -19.09 54.45 -29.96
C PRO A 210 -20.16 55.21 -30.77
N SER A 211 -19.75 56.13 -31.65
CA SER A 211 -20.63 56.82 -32.61
C SER A 211 -21.30 55.90 -33.63
N THR A 212 -20.73 54.72 -33.89
CA THR A 212 -21.33 53.69 -34.76
C THR A 212 -22.51 52.96 -34.13
N TRP A 213 -22.69 53.08 -32.80
CA TRP A 213 -23.73 52.36 -32.05
C TRP A 213 -25.06 53.11 -31.99
N ASN A 214 -25.07 54.40 -32.33
CA ASN A 214 -26.26 55.25 -32.40
C ASN A 214 -27.01 55.15 -33.76
N GLY A 215 -26.63 54.20 -34.62
CA GLY A 215 -27.22 53.99 -35.97
C GLY A 215 -28.35 52.96 -36.03
N SER A 216 -28.81 52.60 -37.23
CA SER A 216 -29.91 51.64 -37.50
C SER A 216 -29.60 50.17 -37.13
N LEU A 217 -28.42 49.89 -36.60
CA LEU A 217 -27.95 48.54 -36.26
C LEU A 217 -28.71 47.92 -35.06
N TRP A 218 -29.46 48.70 -34.28
CA TRP A 218 -30.21 48.22 -33.10
C TRP A 218 -31.24 47.12 -33.42
N ILE A 219 -31.73 47.04 -34.66
CA ILE A 219 -32.72 46.04 -35.11
C ILE A 219 -32.13 44.62 -35.06
N ALA A 220 -30.85 44.45 -35.43
CA ALA A 220 -30.12 43.19 -35.25
C ALA A 220 -29.58 43.03 -33.81
N GLY A 221 -29.41 44.16 -33.14
CA GLY A 221 -28.93 44.31 -31.79
C GLY A 221 -29.76 43.71 -30.67
N GLY A 222 -31.04 44.03 -30.66
CA GLY A 222 -31.98 43.56 -29.63
C GLY A 222 -32.01 42.03 -29.51
N PRO A 223 -32.22 41.28 -30.62
CA PRO A 223 -32.16 39.83 -30.60
C PRO A 223 -30.80 39.29 -30.16
N LEU A 224 -29.70 39.90 -30.62
CA LEU A 224 -28.34 39.51 -30.22
C LEU A 224 -28.12 39.72 -28.71
N ALA A 225 -28.62 40.81 -28.13
CA ALA A 225 -28.55 41.09 -26.69
C ALA A 225 -29.28 40.01 -25.90
N VAL A 226 -30.49 39.62 -26.32
CA VAL A 226 -31.28 38.57 -25.66
C VAL A 226 -30.55 37.23 -25.69
N VAL A 227 -30.01 36.83 -26.84
CA VAL A 227 -29.26 35.57 -26.98
C VAL A 227 -27.96 35.61 -26.16
N ALA A 228 -27.23 36.73 -26.20
CA ALA A 228 -25.98 36.90 -25.47
C ALA A 228 -26.20 36.88 -23.95
N LEU A 229 -27.26 37.53 -23.45
CA LEU A 229 -27.64 37.51 -22.04
C LEU A 229 -28.10 36.12 -21.59
N ALA A 230 -28.89 35.41 -22.42
CA ALA A 230 -29.29 34.04 -22.13
C ALA A 230 -28.09 33.08 -22.08
N ALA A 231 -27.15 33.20 -23.03
CA ALA A 231 -25.91 32.43 -23.04
C ALA A 231 -24.99 32.77 -21.86
N ALA A 232 -24.90 34.05 -21.48
CA ALA A 232 -24.16 34.49 -20.31
C ALA A 232 -24.75 33.99 -19.00
N ALA A 233 -26.08 34.06 -18.86
CA ALA A 233 -26.80 33.53 -17.70
C ALA A 233 -26.60 32.01 -17.59
N TRP A 234 -26.78 31.28 -18.69
CA TRP A 234 -26.54 29.84 -18.73
C TRP A 234 -25.08 29.48 -18.40
N ALA A 235 -24.10 30.17 -19.01
CA ALA A 235 -22.68 29.93 -18.72
C ALA A 235 -22.35 30.23 -17.25
N TYR A 236 -22.92 31.29 -16.68
CA TYR A 236 -22.78 31.63 -15.26
C TYR A 236 -23.41 30.57 -14.36
N GLU A 237 -24.63 30.12 -14.63
CA GLU A 237 -25.30 29.08 -13.83
C GLU A 237 -24.51 27.77 -13.84
N VAL A 238 -24.09 27.30 -15.02
CA VAL A 238 -23.31 26.07 -15.16
C VAL A 238 -21.98 26.16 -14.40
N THR A 239 -21.30 27.30 -14.47
CA THR A 239 -20.02 27.49 -13.77
C THR A 239 -20.21 27.73 -12.27
N ALA A 240 -21.23 28.49 -11.85
CA ALA A 240 -21.58 28.71 -10.44
C ALA A 240 -21.99 27.40 -9.75
N ALA A 241 -22.73 26.53 -10.43
CA ALA A 241 -23.06 25.20 -9.93
C ALA A 241 -21.82 24.34 -9.63
N ARG A 242 -20.70 24.55 -10.35
CA ARG A 242 -19.46 23.77 -10.19
C ARG A 242 -18.40 24.43 -9.30
N PHE A 243 -18.26 25.76 -9.35
CA PHE A 243 -17.16 26.49 -8.72
C PHE A 243 -17.61 27.48 -7.64
N GLY A 244 -18.93 27.60 -7.41
CA GLY A 244 -19.50 28.45 -6.36
C GLY A 244 -19.10 29.92 -6.50
N LYS A 245 -18.70 30.54 -5.39
CA LYS A 245 -18.35 31.98 -5.32
C LYS A 245 -17.15 32.37 -6.21
N ILE A 246 -16.32 31.42 -6.63
CA ILE A 246 -15.17 31.70 -7.51
C ILE A 246 -15.63 32.17 -8.90
N THR A 247 -16.82 31.77 -9.34
CA THR A 247 -17.41 32.18 -10.63
C THR A 247 -17.62 33.69 -10.74
N LEU A 248 -17.71 34.42 -9.63
CA LEU A 248 -17.74 35.89 -9.67
C LEU A 248 -16.49 36.49 -10.36
N PHE A 249 -15.36 35.79 -10.30
CA PHE A 249 -14.13 36.22 -10.98
C PHE A 249 -14.29 36.26 -12.50
N SER A 250 -15.10 35.38 -13.09
CA SER A 250 -15.30 35.38 -14.55
C SER A 250 -16.06 36.62 -15.03
N LEU A 251 -16.77 37.33 -14.15
CA LEU A 251 -17.48 38.57 -14.48
C LEU A 251 -16.60 39.83 -14.43
N VAL A 252 -15.37 39.72 -13.91
CA VAL A 252 -14.45 40.88 -13.78
C VAL A 252 -14.18 41.57 -15.11
N PRO A 253 -13.84 40.87 -16.22
CA PRO A 253 -13.61 41.54 -17.49
C PRO A 253 -14.87 42.24 -18.03
N LEU A 254 -16.04 41.66 -17.77
CA LEU A 254 -17.33 42.25 -18.15
C LEU A 254 -17.57 43.56 -17.38
N ALA A 255 -17.30 43.58 -16.06
CA ALA A 255 -17.37 44.79 -15.24
C ALA A 255 -16.38 45.88 -15.70
N ILE A 256 -15.16 45.49 -16.06
CA ILE A 256 -14.15 46.40 -16.63
C ILE A 256 -14.61 46.94 -17.99
N GLY A 257 -15.27 46.12 -18.82
CA GLY A 257 -15.88 46.56 -20.07
C GLY A 257 -16.98 47.59 -19.83
N PHE A 258 -17.93 47.31 -18.93
CA PHE A 258 -19.05 48.20 -18.62
C PHE A 258 -18.62 49.55 -18.02
N SER A 259 -17.50 49.61 -17.30
CA SER A 259 -16.98 50.89 -16.77
C SER A 259 -16.56 51.88 -17.86
N SER A 260 -16.34 51.41 -19.09
CA SER A 260 -16.04 52.26 -20.24
C SER A 260 -17.27 52.90 -20.89
N VAL A 261 -18.47 52.33 -20.69
CA VAL A 261 -19.69 52.78 -21.38
C VAL A 261 -20.14 54.17 -20.95
N PRO A 262 -20.14 54.56 -19.66
CA PRO A 262 -20.52 55.91 -19.22
C PRO A 262 -19.61 57.04 -19.72
N LEU A 263 -18.45 56.73 -20.31
CA LEU A 263 -17.51 57.73 -20.83
C LEU A 263 -17.95 58.33 -22.18
N TYR A 264 -19.09 57.89 -22.72
CA TYR A 264 -19.60 58.26 -24.04
C TYR A 264 -21.03 58.78 -23.96
N ASP A 265 -21.36 59.76 -24.80
CA ASP A 265 -22.72 60.29 -24.92
C ASP A 265 -23.56 59.38 -25.83
N MET A 266 -24.54 58.69 -25.24
CA MET A 266 -25.30 57.60 -25.89
C MET A 266 -26.78 57.68 -25.58
N ASP A 267 -27.61 57.38 -26.58
CA ASP A 267 -29.05 57.18 -26.39
C ASP A 267 -29.34 55.77 -25.83
N ALA A 268 -30.58 55.51 -25.40
CA ALA A 268 -30.97 54.22 -24.82
C ALA A 268 -30.71 53.01 -25.75
N ARG A 269 -30.67 53.24 -27.07
CA ARG A 269 -30.40 52.21 -28.08
C ARG A 269 -28.92 51.90 -28.18
N GLY A 270 -28.06 52.92 -28.13
CA GLY A 270 -26.61 52.78 -28.02
C GLY A 270 -26.18 52.01 -26.78
N TRP A 271 -26.84 52.23 -25.63
CA TRP A 271 -26.61 51.46 -24.40
C TRP A 271 -26.90 49.96 -24.54
N LEU A 272 -28.02 49.61 -25.19
CA LEU A 272 -28.39 48.21 -25.45
C LEU A 272 -27.37 47.53 -26.37
N MET A 273 -26.91 48.23 -27.40
CA MET A 273 -25.89 47.71 -28.33
C MET A 273 -24.53 47.55 -27.68
N ALA A 274 -24.08 48.54 -26.91
CA ALA A 274 -22.87 48.47 -26.12
C ALA A 274 -22.87 47.24 -25.21
N GLY A 275 -23.97 47.05 -24.46
CA GLY A 275 -24.13 45.91 -23.57
C GLY A 275 -24.10 44.56 -24.31
N ALA A 276 -24.83 44.45 -25.43
CA ALA A 276 -24.83 43.22 -26.24
C ALA A 276 -23.43 42.88 -26.75
N VAL A 277 -22.72 43.86 -27.33
CA VAL A 277 -21.37 43.66 -27.89
C VAL A 277 -20.36 43.31 -26.80
N LEU A 278 -20.43 43.97 -25.64
CA LEU A 278 -19.55 43.66 -24.50
C LEU A 278 -19.79 42.25 -23.95
N VAL A 279 -21.05 41.82 -23.82
CA VAL A 279 -21.39 40.47 -23.36
C VAL A 279 -20.94 39.42 -24.38
N VAL A 280 -21.17 39.64 -25.68
CA VAL A 280 -20.71 38.74 -26.75
C VAL A 280 -19.18 38.66 -26.75
N ALA A 281 -18.47 39.79 -26.69
CA ALA A 281 -17.02 39.80 -26.66
C ALA A 281 -16.46 39.08 -25.43
N TRP A 282 -17.06 39.31 -24.26
CA TRP A 282 -16.72 38.60 -23.04
C TRP A 282 -16.94 37.08 -23.19
N LEU A 283 -18.07 36.63 -23.74
CA LEU A 283 -18.34 35.22 -24.00
C LEU A 283 -17.31 34.61 -24.95
N VAL A 284 -17.06 35.26 -26.10
CA VAL A 284 -16.10 34.79 -27.11
C VAL A 284 -14.71 34.69 -26.52
N LEU A 285 -14.23 35.71 -25.82
CA LEU A 285 -12.91 35.68 -25.18
C LEU A 285 -12.83 34.63 -24.07
N THR A 286 -13.88 34.47 -23.27
CA THR A 286 -13.92 33.46 -22.19
C THR A 286 -13.84 32.05 -22.76
N PHE A 287 -14.63 31.73 -23.78
CA PHE A 287 -14.57 30.43 -24.45
C PHE A 287 -13.26 30.24 -25.23
N ALA A 288 -12.73 31.30 -25.86
CA ALA A 288 -11.46 31.23 -26.58
C ALA A 288 -10.28 30.94 -25.63
N VAL A 289 -10.22 31.61 -24.48
CA VAL A 289 -9.18 31.34 -23.46
C VAL A 289 -9.36 29.95 -22.86
N ALA A 290 -10.59 29.52 -22.57
CA ALA A 290 -10.85 28.17 -22.09
C ALA A 290 -10.44 27.10 -23.11
N ALA A 291 -10.80 27.28 -24.39
CA ALA A 291 -10.42 26.38 -25.47
C ALA A 291 -8.90 26.35 -25.69
N ALA A 292 -8.25 27.51 -25.72
CA ALA A 292 -6.80 27.62 -25.83
C ALA A 292 -6.10 26.93 -24.66
N PHE A 293 -6.59 27.11 -23.43
CA PHE A 293 -6.11 26.39 -22.25
C PHE A 293 -6.22 24.89 -22.48
N VAL A 294 -7.42 24.36 -22.80
CA VAL A 294 -7.62 22.92 -23.04
C VAL A 294 -6.67 22.39 -24.11
N VAL A 295 -6.59 23.06 -25.27
CA VAL A 295 -5.70 22.65 -26.37
C VAL A 295 -4.24 22.64 -25.95
N ILE A 296 -3.74 23.71 -25.31
CA ILE A 296 -2.35 23.80 -24.86
C ILE A 296 -2.01 22.68 -23.88
N TYR A 297 -2.87 22.41 -22.89
CA TYR A 297 -2.61 21.34 -21.92
C TYR A 297 -2.75 19.96 -22.54
N CYS A 298 -3.75 19.70 -23.39
CA CYS A 298 -3.87 18.45 -24.12
C CYS A 298 -2.61 18.18 -24.96
N VAL A 299 -2.16 19.15 -25.77
CA VAL A 299 -0.95 19.01 -26.59
C VAL A 299 0.30 18.83 -25.72
N THR A 300 0.38 19.51 -24.58
CA THR A 300 1.53 19.39 -23.67
C THR A 300 1.55 18.05 -22.93
N SER A 301 0.40 17.54 -22.49
CA SER A 301 0.29 16.28 -21.75
C SER A 301 0.29 15.06 -22.67
N TRP A 302 -0.10 15.22 -23.93
CA TRP A 302 -0.23 14.11 -24.89
C TRP A 302 1.04 13.26 -25.02
N PRO A 303 2.25 13.82 -25.17
CA PRO A 303 3.46 13.00 -25.22
C PRO A 303 3.72 12.20 -23.94
N VAL A 304 3.37 12.75 -22.77
CA VAL A 304 3.54 12.07 -21.48
C VAL A 304 2.61 10.87 -21.36
N VAL A 305 1.36 11.03 -21.81
CA VAL A 305 0.34 9.97 -21.82
C VAL A 305 0.66 8.91 -22.87
N MET A 306 1.05 9.31 -24.08
CA MET A 306 1.37 8.37 -25.16
C MET A 306 2.66 7.60 -24.93
N ARG A 307 3.62 8.16 -24.19
CA ARG A 307 4.90 7.53 -23.87
C ARG A 307 4.94 6.93 -22.46
N TYR A 308 3.78 6.63 -21.88
CA TYR A 308 3.67 6.17 -20.50
C TYR A 308 4.47 4.89 -20.21
N ARG A 309 4.58 3.99 -21.21
CA ARG A 309 5.45 2.80 -21.13
C ARG A 309 6.94 3.16 -21.00
N SER A 310 7.47 4.10 -21.79
CA SER A 310 8.86 4.55 -21.64
C SER A 310 9.12 5.22 -20.29
N HIS A 311 8.06 5.73 -19.67
CA HIS A 311 8.08 6.28 -18.33
C HIS A 311 7.87 5.21 -17.24
N ARG A 312 7.83 3.92 -17.60
CA ARG A 312 7.62 2.79 -16.70
C ARG A 312 6.39 2.97 -15.81
N PHE A 313 5.30 3.55 -16.36
CA PHE A 313 3.99 3.64 -15.71
C PHE A 313 3.95 4.37 -14.34
N GLY A 314 4.94 5.21 -14.01
CA GLY A 314 4.99 5.90 -12.71
C GLY A 314 5.83 7.18 -12.71
N LEU A 315 5.54 8.07 -11.75
CA LEU A 315 6.21 9.36 -11.58
C LEU A 315 7.52 9.23 -10.78
N VAL A 316 7.56 8.34 -9.79
CA VAL A 316 8.64 8.13 -8.83
C VAL A 316 9.33 6.80 -9.14
N PRO A 317 10.61 6.78 -9.54
CA PRO A 317 11.31 5.55 -9.88
C PRO A 317 11.76 4.78 -8.63
N GLY A 318 12.21 5.46 -7.57
CA GLY A 318 12.49 4.86 -6.27
C GLY A 318 13.94 4.99 -5.81
N SER A 319 14.94 4.83 -6.70
CA SER A 319 16.37 5.01 -6.36
C SER A 319 17.06 6.15 -7.11
N ALA A 320 16.43 6.76 -8.13
CA ALA A 320 16.98 7.97 -8.76
C ALA A 320 16.86 9.21 -7.86
N GLU A 321 17.93 9.99 -7.81
CA GLU A 321 17.98 11.25 -7.10
C GLU A 321 17.41 12.41 -7.94
N TYR A 322 16.73 13.34 -7.26
CA TYR A 322 16.19 14.54 -7.87
C TYR A 322 16.31 15.75 -6.94
N SER A 323 16.90 16.82 -7.45
CA SER A 323 17.00 18.11 -6.77
C SER A 323 15.94 19.09 -7.30
N PRO A 324 14.99 19.56 -6.45
CA PRO A 324 13.91 20.42 -6.90
C PRO A 324 14.38 21.85 -7.19
N GLY A 325 13.90 22.40 -8.31
CA GLY A 325 14.16 23.79 -8.72
C GLY A 325 13.39 24.82 -7.88
N ARG A 326 13.57 26.11 -8.20
CA ARG A 326 12.86 27.21 -7.52
C ARG A 326 11.33 27.10 -7.65
N LEU A 327 10.83 26.76 -8.85
CA LEU A 327 9.39 26.62 -9.11
C LEU A 327 8.78 25.41 -8.39
N ASP A 328 9.52 24.30 -8.35
CA ASP A 328 9.11 23.10 -7.61
C ASP A 328 8.99 23.41 -6.11
N ARG A 329 9.97 24.16 -5.58
CA ARG A 329 9.96 24.65 -4.20
C ARG A 329 8.81 25.60 -3.90
N ILE A 330 8.36 26.43 -4.83
CA ILE A 330 7.17 27.30 -4.65
C ILE A 330 5.89 26.44 -4.59
N CYS A 331 5.84 25.34 -5.35
CA CYS A 331 4.63 24.52 -5.48
C CYS A 331 4.46 23.46 -4.40
N GLY A 332 5.47 23.21 -3.55
CA GLY A 332 5.32 22.30 -2.40
C GLY A 332 6.49 21.34 -2.20
N MET A 333 7.39 21.21 -3.17
CA MET A 333 8.48 20.23 -3.06
C MET A 333 9.54 20.71 -2.04
N PRO A 334 9.87 19.93 -1.00
CA PRO A 334 10.87 20.35 -0.01
C PRO A 334 12.29 20.40 -0.62
N SER A 335 13.35 20.91 0.04
CA SER A 335 14.75 20.92 -0.51
C SER A 335 15.94 20.39 0.33
N ALA A 336 15.80 20.07 1.62
CA ALA A 336 16.78 19.30 2.45
C ALA A 336 17.26 17.95 1.86
N PRO A 337 18.52 17.51 2.08
CA PRO A 337 19.03 16.23 1.55
C PRO A 337 18.37 15.03 2.24
N VAL A 338 17.77 14.11 1.47
CA VAL A 338 17.21 12.82 1.93
C VAL A 338 17.39 11.81 0.78
N PRO A 339 17.78 10.55 1.04
CA PRO A 339 17.87 9.53 -0.01
C PRO A 339 16.50 9.20 -0.64
N PRO A 340 16.46 8.72 -1.89
CA PRO A 340 15.24 8.22 -2.52
C PRO A 340 14.62 7.02 -1.77
N LEU A 341 13.30 6.80 -1.90
CA LEU A 341 12.53 5.81 -1.14
C LEU A 341 13.15 4.40 -1.12
N ALA A 342 13.56 3.87 -2.26
CA ALA A 342 14.10 2.50 -2.35
C ALA A 342 15.49 2.40 -1.72
N THR A 343 16.32 3.45 -1.84
CA THR A 343 17.64 3.54 -1.22
C THR A 343 17.51 3.69 0.29
N TRP A 344 16.67 4.62 0.75
CA TRP A 344 16.35 4.78 2.17
C TRP A 344 15.83 3.49 2.78
N LEU A 345 14.90 2.80 2.10
CA LEU A 345 14.36 1.53 2.58
C LEU A 345 15.44 0.45 2.66
N ALA A 346 16.32 0.34 1.66
CA ALA A 346 17.43 -0.62 1.71
C ALA A 346 18.33 -0.36 2.92
N ASP A 347 18.76 0.89 3.11
CA ASP A 347 19.61 1.28 4.22
C ASP A 347 18.95 1.02 5.57
N ARG A 348 17.67 1.40 5.72
CA ARG A 348 16.94 1.15 6.97
C ARG A 348 16.74 -0.33 7.27
N LEU A 349 16.48 -1.17 6.27
CA LEU A 349 16.37 -2.62 6.51
C LEU A 349 17.71 -3.22 6.94
N ASP A 350 18.82 -2.78 6.34
CA ASP A 350 20.15 -3.24 6.71
C ASP A 350 20.55 -2.74 8.11
N ASP A 351 20.25 -1.48 8.44
CA ASP A 351 20.47 -0.90 9.78
C ASP A 351 19.73 -1.70 10.85
N LEU A 352 18.43 -1.99 10.63
CA LEU A 352 17.60 -2.75 11.55
C LEU A 352 18.13 -4.18 11.76
N ALA A 353 18.68 -4.78 10.71
CA ALA A 353 19.28 -6.10 10.76
C ALA A 353 20.71 -6.11 11.34
N GLY A 354 21.36 -4.96 11.48
CA GLY A 354 22.75 -4.85 11.91
C GLY A 354 23.77 -5.25 10.84
N ILE A 355 23.45 -5.04 9.55
CA ILE A 355 24.32 -5.34 8.41
C ILE A 355 25.04 -4.05 7.95
N ASP A 356 26.32 -4.14 7.63
CA ASP A 356 27.23 -3.01 7.34
C ASP A 356 27.09 -2.40 5.93
N HIS A 357 25.90 -2.45 5.32
CA HIS A 357 25.57 -1.97 3.96
C HIS A 357 26.46 -2.50 2.80
N SER A 358 27.47 -3.34 3.08
CA SER A 358 28.32 -3.99 2.07
C SER A 358 27.50 -4.93 1.18
N ARG A 359 26.43 -5.46 1.75
CA ARG A 359 25.37 -6.26 1.12
C ARG A 359 24.03 -5.88 1.73
N ALA A 360 22.96 -6.30 1.09
CA ALA A 360 21.62 -6.23 1.64
C ALA A 360 21.19 -7.52 2.34
N LEU A 361 20.29 -7.34 3.32
CA LEU A 361 19.54 -8.40 3.97
C LEU A 361 18.78 -9.27 2.95
N THR A 362 18.96 -10.59 3.04
CA THR A 362 18.28 -11.58 2.19
C THR A 362 17.29 -12.42 2.97
N PHE A 363 16.36 -13.08 2.28
CA PHE A 363 15.42 -14.02 2.94
C PHE A 363 16.15 -15.17 3.63
N GLY A 364 17.27 -15.64 3.07
CA GLY A 364 18.09 -16.69 3.66
C GLY A 364 18.69 -16.28 5.00
N ASP A 365 19.08 -15.01 5.18
CA ASP A 365 19.51 -14.49 6.48
C ASP A 365 18.37 -14.62 7.50
N LEU A 366 17.16 -14.18 7.15
CA LEU A 366 15.97 -14.28 8.00
C LEU A 366 15.61 -15.74 8.34
N TRP A 367 15.69 -16.64 7.37
CA TRP A 367 15.32 -18.04 7.54
C TRP A 367 16.28 -18.80 8.45
N ARG A 368 17.58 -18.48 8.38
CA ARG A 368 18.62 -19.05 9.25
C ARG A 368 18.58 -18.50 10.66
N GLY A 369 18.24 -17.22 10.81
CA GLY A 369 18.40 -16.46 12.04
C GLY A 369 19.82 -15.88 12.21
N PRO A 370 20.03 -14.97 13.19
CA PRO A 370 21.23 -14.13 13.28
C PRO A 370 22.55 -14.84 13.59
N ASP A 371 22.53 -16.03 14.21
CA ASP A 371 23.77 -16.69 14.68
C ASP A 371 24.38 -17.67 13.69
N LYS A 372 23.68 -17.99 12.60
CA LYS A 372 24.12 -19.00 11.63
C LYS A 372 24.77 -18.33 10.43
N PRO A 373 26.08 -18.50 10.18
CA PRO A 373 26.74 -17.88 9.05
C PRO A 373 26.20 -18.43 7.73
N ARG A 374 26.15 -17.57 6.71
CA ARG A 374 25.67 -17.91 5.37
C ARG A 374 26.49 -19.03 4.70
N GLU A 375 27.78 -19.11 5.01
CA GLU A 375 28.73 -20.09 4.45
C GLU A 375 28.44 -21.54 4.84
N SER A 376 27.57 -21.78 5.82
CA SER A 376 27.30 -23.12 6.34
C SER A 376 26.64 -24.08 5.34
N ASP A 377 25.93 -23.58 4.32
CA ASP A 377 25.27 -24.42 3.31
C ASP A 377 24.86 -23.61 2.06
N PRO A 378 25.52 -23.80 0.91
CA PRO A 378 25.18 -23.11 -0.33
C PRO A 378 23.86 -23.58 -0.95
N ASP A 379 23.23 -24.68 -0.53
CA ASP A 379 21.94 -25.17 -1.03
C ASP A 379 20.75 -24.92 -0.10
N TYR A 380 20.98 -24.12 0.94
CA TYR A 380 19.98 -23.83 1.96
C TYR A 380 18.77 -23.04 1.43
N CYS A 381 17.63 -23.72 1.30
CA CYS A 381 16.34 -23.12 1.00
C CYS A 381 15.22 -23.91 1.70
N PRO A 382 15.07 -23.79 3.04
CA PRO A 382 14.17 -24.63 3.81
C PRO A 382 12.68 -24.35 3.50
N PRO A 383 11.81 -25.35 3.72
CA PRO A 383 10.36 -25.16 3.68
C PRO A 383 9.92 -24.19 4.79
N ALA A 384 8.70 -23.66 4.68
CA ALA A 384 8.19 -22.61 5.57
C ALA A 384 8.29 -22.94 7.07
N GLY A 385 8.03 -24.20 7.45
CA GLY A 385 8.06 -24.63 8.86
C GLY A 385 9.45 -24.67 9.50
N ASP A 386 10.52 -24.70 8.70
CA ASP A 386 11.90 -24.75 9.17
C ASP A 386 12.59 -23.38 9.22
N ARG A 387 11.87 -22.31 8.87
CA ARG A 387 12.38 -20.94 8.88
C ARG A 387 12.25 -20.33 10.27
N VAL A 388 13.31 -19.68 10.76
CA VAL A 388 13.31 -19.00 12.07
C VAL A 388 12.44 -17.74 12.03
N ILE A 389 12.64 -16.91 11.00
CA ILE A 389 11.82 -15.73 10.70
C ILE A 389 11.30 -15.87 9.27
N ASN A 390 10.00 -16.09 9.11
CA ASN A 390 9.37 -16.22 7.81
C ASN A 390 8.70 -14.91 7.40
N LEU A 391 9.28 -14.23 6.41
CA LEU A 391 8.68 -13.05 5.78
C LEU A 391 7.90 -13.48 4.53
N ALA A 392 6.64 -13.05 4.40
CA ALA A 392 5.83 -13.24 3.20
C ALA A 392 5.12 -11.95 2.79
N LEU A 393 5.34 -11.50 1.55
CA LEU A 393 4.76 -10.26 1.04
C LEU A 393 3.82 -10.53 -0.13
N MET A 394 2.86 -9.65 -0.37
CA MET A 394 1.96 -9.74 -1.51
C MET A 394 2.38 -8.76 -2.61
N THR A 395 2.37 -9.17 -3.88
CA THR A 395 2.52 -8.29 -5.04
C THR A 395 1.49 -8.69 -6.11
N THR A 396 1.20 -7.78 -7.05
CA THR A 396 0.28 -8.06 -8.16
C THR A 396 1.04 -8.02 -9.47
N ASP A 397 1.02 -9.12 -10.23
CA ASP A 397 1.50 -9.13 -11.62
C ASP A 397 0.38 -8.61 -12.53
N LEU A 398 0.52 -7.36 -12.97
CA LEU A 398 -0.45 -6.72 -13.87
C LEU A 398 -0.43 -7.31 -15.28
N SER A 399 0.69 -7.90 -15.72
CA SER A 399 0.79 -8.53 -17.03
C SER A 399 0.06 -9.87 -17.07
N ALA A 400 0.14 -10.66 -16.00
CA ALA A 400 -0.55 -11.94 -15.88
C ALA A 400 -1.95 -11.84 -15.25
N GLY A 401 -2.32 -10.69 -14.69
CA GLY A 401 -3.62 -10.47 -14.04
C GLY A 401 -3.81 -11.28 -12.77
N ARG A 402 -2.74 -11.55 -12.01
CA ARG A 402 -2.80 -12.39 -10.80
C ARG A 402 -1.92 -11.90 -9.65
N PRO A 403 -2.32 -12.16 -8.39
CA PRO A 403 -1.45 -11.96 -7.23
C PRO A 403 -0.30 -12.97 -7.18
N HIS A 404 0.76 -12.58 -6.49
CA HIS A 404 1.90 -13.42 -6.15
C HIS A 404 2.32 -13.21 -4.69
N GLN A 405 2.64 -14.31 -4.01
CA GLN A 405 3.34 -14.28 -2.74
C GLN A 405 4.85 -14.20 -2.99
N LEU A 406 5.53 -13.31 -2.26
CA LEU A 406 6.98 -13.13 -2.26
C LEU A 406 7.59 -13.66 -0.96
N PRO A 407 8.79 -14.26 -1.00
CA PRO A 407 9.56 -14.54 -2.20
C PRO A 407 8.87 -15.60 -3.05
N PHE A 408 9.12 -15.60 -4.36
CA PHE A 408 8.48 -16.54 -5.27
C PHE A 408 8.76 -17.99 -4.86
N PRO A 409 7.82 -18.93 -5.11
CA PRO A 409 8.11 -20.35 -4.95
C PRO A 409 9.34 -20.77 -5.77
N ALA A 410 10.15 -21.69 -5.26
CA ALA A 410 11.38 -22.13 -5.95
C ALA A 410 11.12 -22.72 -7.35
N ALA A 411 9.91 -23.23 -7.60
CA ALA A 411 9.46 -23.71 -8.90
C ALA A 411 9.21 -22.58 -9.93
N GLU A 412 8.97 -21.35 -9.47
CA GLU A 412 8.80 -20.19 -10.35
C GLU A 412 10.14 -19.49 -10.57
N ARG A 413 10.74 -19.71 -11.74
CA ARG A 413 11.96 -19.01 -12.14
C ARG A 413 11.64 -17.72 -12.90
N TRP A 414 12.21 -16.63 -12.42
CA TRP A 414 12.09 -15.29 -13.00
C TRP A 414 13.44 -14.79 -13.48
N GLN A 415 13.42 -13.89 -14.46
CA GLN A 415 14.60 -13.23 -14.99
C GLN A 415 14.49 -11.71 -14.77
N PHE A 416 15.62 -11.02 -14.73
CA PHE A 416 15.66 -9.56 -14.66
C PHE A 416 16.71 -8.99 -15.61
N CYS A 417 16.54 -7.71 -15.94
CA CYS A 417 17.53 -6.95 -16.70
C CYS A 417 18.13 -5.88 -15.77
N PRO A 418 19.46 -5.88 -15.51
CA PRO A 418 20.11 -4.88 -14.67
C PRO A 418 19.80 -3.43 -15.09
N GLU A 419 19.82 -3.15 -16.39
CA GLU A 419 19.49 -1.83 -16.96
C GLU A 419 18.01 -1.44 -16.74
N CYS A 420 17.08 -2.39 -16.77
CA CYS A 420 15.67 -2.10 -16.47
C CYS A 420 15.44 -1.80 -14.99
N LEU A 421 16.25 -2.38 -14.09
CA LEU A 421 16.17 -2.14 -12.65
C LEU A 421 16.92 -0.89 -12.20
N ARG A 422 17.84 -0.35 -13.01
CA ARG A 422 18.48 0.96 -12.76
C ARG A 422 17.40 2.00 -12.46
N ASP A 423 17.67 2.84 -11.46
CA ASP A 423 16.75 3.86 -10.91
C ASP A 423 15.52 3.32 -10.16
N LEU A 424 15.21 2.02 -10.24
CA LEU A 424 14.10 1.39 -9.50
C LEU A 424 14.56 0.75 -8.19
N ALA A 425 15.73 0.13 -8.22
CA ALA A 425 16.42 -0.46 -7.07
C ALA A 425 17.81 0.16 -6.90
N PRO A 426 18.39 0.16 -5.68
CA PRO A 426 19.76 0.63 -5.48
C PRO A 426 20.78 -0.25 -6.22
N ASP A 427 21.85 0.35 -6.74
CA ASP A 427 22.85 -0.34 -7.56
C ASP A 427 23.52 -1.50 -6.82
N ARG A 428 23.76 -1.37 -5.51
CA ARG A 428 24.32 -2.46 -4.68
C ARG A 428 23.43 -3.71 -4.68
N ILE A 429 22.11 -3.54 -4.74
CA ILE A 429 21.13 -4.64 -4.76
C ILE A 429 21.18 -5.33 -6.12
N ILE A 430 21.25 -4.55 -7.20
CA ILE A 430 21.37 -5.08 -8.56
C ILE A 430 22.68 -5.86 -8.69
N ALA A 431 23.79 -5.32 -8.19
CA ALA A 431 25.09 -5.99 -8.18
C ALA A 431 25.07 -7.29 -7.37
N GLN A 432 24.46 -7.30 -6.17
CA GLN A 432 24.35 -8.50 -5.34
C GLN A 432 23.51 -9.61 -5.99
N MET A 433 22.48 -9.25 -6.77
CA MET A 433 21.66 -10.23 -7.50
C MET A 433 22.30 -10.67 -8.81
N SER A 434 23.30 -9.93 -9.30
CA SER A 434 23.90 -10.21 -10.61
C SER A 434 24.69 -11.51 -10.56
N GLY A 435 24.51 -12.34 -11.59
CA GLY A 435 25.07 -13.68 -11.65
C GLY A 435 25.04 -14.25 -13.06
N SER A 436 24.74 -15.55 -13.17
CA SER A 436 24.67 -16.23 -14.46
C SER A 436 23.56 -15.66 -15.36
N GLY A 437 23.92 -15.32 -16.61
CA GLY A 437 22.96 -14.95 -17.64
C GLY A 437 22.02 -16.11 -17.99
N ALA A 438 20.81 -15.77 -18.43
CA ALA A 438 19.92 -16.71 -19.10
C ALA A 438 20.37 -16.83 -20.56
N ASP A 439 21.01 -17.95 -20.90
CA ASP A 439 21.60 -18.18 -22.22
C ASP A 439 20.60 -17.88 -23.35
N GLY A 440 20.99 -16.98 -24.26
CA GLY A 440 20.25 -16.68 -25.49
C GLY A 440 19.01 -15.78 -25.35
N VAL A 441 18.69 -15.27 -24.14
CA VAL A 441 17.51 -14.39 -23.97
C VAL A 441 17.94 -12.93 -23.75
N ALA A 442 17.85 -12.11 -24.79
CA ALA A 442 18.09 -10.68 -24.71
C ALA A 442 16.89 -9.93 -24.10
N CYS A 443 17.16 -8.82 -23.41
CA CYS A 443 16.11 -7.95 -22.91
C CYS A 443 15.36 -7.26 -24.07
N PRO A 444 14.02 -7.31 -24.13
CA PRO A 444 13.23 -6.65 -25.17
C PRO A 444 13.42 -5.13 -25.24
N GLU A 445 13.75 -4.49 -24.12
CA GLU A 445 13.96 -3.04 -24.02
C GLU A 445 15.46 -2.67 -24.17
N HIS A 446 16.37 -3.60 -23.91
CA HIS A 446 17.82 -3.40 -23.99
C HIS A 446 18.46 -4.57 -24.74
N THR A 447 18.43 -4.55 -26.06
CA THR A 447 18.83 -5.67 -26.92
C THR A 447 20.31 -6.08 -26.77
N SER A 448 21.16 -5.18 -26.27
CA SER A 448 22.57 -5.45 -25.97
C SER A 448 22.79 -6.14 -24.62
N VAL A 449 21.74 -6.36 -23.83
CA VAL A 449 21.81 -6.90 -22.46
C VAL A 449 21.10 -8.25 -22.41
N THR A 450 21.86 -9.29 -22.05
CA THR A 450 21.31 -10.61 -21.74
C THR A 450 20.58 -10.56 -20.40
N LEU A 451 19.37 -11.14 -20.35
CA LEU A 451 18.62 -11.28 -19.10
C LEU A 451 19.41 -12.17 -18.13
N GLN A 452 19.29 -11.89 -16.83
CA GLN A 452 19.91 -12.69 -15.78
C GLN A 452 18.84 -13.39 -14.96
N TRP A 453 19.16 -14.57 -14.43
CA TRP A 453 18.24 -15.28 -13.54
C TRP A 453 18.12 -14.53 -12.21
N LEU A 454 16.89 -14.36 -11.74
CA LEU A 454 16.66 -13.92 -10.37
C LEU A 454 17.26 -14.97 -9.42
N PRO A 455 17.94 -14.57 -8.33
CA PRO A 455 18.46 -15.51 -7.36
C PRO A 455 17.38 -16.43 -6.79
N ARG A 456 17.80 -17.56 -6.22
CA ARG A 456 16.87 -18.46 -5.50
C ARG A 456 16.16 -17.69 -4.38
N PRO A 457 14.98 -18.13 -3.93
CA PRO A 457 14.21 -17.43 -2.91
C PRO A 457 14.99 -17.04 -1.65
N CYS A 458 15.92 -17.88 -1.18
CA CYS A 458 16.82 -17.60 -0.06
C CYS A 458 17.85 -16.49 -0.34
N ASP A 459 18.25 -16.30 -1.59
CA ASP A 459 19.30 -15.37 -1.99
C ASP A 459 18.75 -14.01 -2.43
N VAL A 460 17.42 -13.88 -2.56
CA VAL A 460 16.76 -12.62 -2.93
C VAL A 460 16.89 -11.58 -1.80
N PRO A 461 17.31 -10.35 -2.12
CA PRO A 461 17.29 -9.24 -1.16
C PRO A 461 15.87 -8.86 -0.75
N VAL A 462 15.65 -8.69 0.56
CA VAL A 462 14.33 -8.34 1.13
C VAL A 462 13.80 -7.03 0.55
N VAL A 463 14.68 -6.03 0.38
CA VAL A 463 14.28 -4.72 -0.16
C VAL A 463 13.69 -4.79 -1.57
N LEU A 464 14.14 -5.73 -2.42
CA LEU A 464 13.55 -5.89 -3.75
C LEU A 464 12.09 -6.31 -3.63
N THR A 465 11.80 -7.30 -2.80
CA THR A 465 10.43 -7.80 -2.62
C THR A 465 9.51 -6.77 -1.97
N ALA A 466 10.03 -5.99 -1.00
CA ALA A 466 9.31 -4.84 -0.46
C ALA A 466 9.00 -3.82 -1.57
N ARG A 467 9.99 -3.50 -2.42
CA ARG A 467 9.86 -2.57 -3.55
C ARG A 467 8.88 -3.06 -4.62
N MET A 468 8.75 -4.37 -4.82
CA MET A 468 7.76 -5.00 -5.72
C MET A 468 6.33 -4.96 -5.15
N SER A 469 6.18 -5.00 -3.82
CA SER A 469 4.87 -4.91 -3.15
C SER A 469 4.34 -3.48 -3.05
N LEU A 470 5.23 -2.49 -3.10
CA LEU A 470 4.96 -1.06 -2.95
C LEU A 470 4.40 -0.23 -4.14
N PRO A 471 4.52 -0.61 -5.43
CA PRO A 471 4.31 0.34 -6.51
C PRO A 471 2.86 0.82 -6.63
N LEU A 472 2.52 1.90 -5.93
CA LEU A 472 1.21 2.54 -6.02
C LEU A 472 0.96 2.99 -7.46
N PRO A 473 -0.10 2.50 -8.12
CA PRO A 473 -0.35 2.77 -9.53
C PRO A 473 -0.27 4.25 -9.89
N GLY A 474 0.54 4.55 -10.91
CA GLY A 474 0.77 5.89 -11.43
C GLY A 474 1.66 6.80 -10.58
N LEU A 475 1.83 6.55 -9.28
CA LEU A 475 2.76 7.30 -8.43
C LEU A 475 4.16 6.69 -8.46
N ILE A 476 4.29 5.42 -8.07
CA ILE A 476 5.57 4.71 -7.95
C ILE A 476 5.70 3.73 -9.11
N CYS A 477 6.86 3.69 -9.76
CA CYS A 477 7.07 2.80 -10.91
C CYS A 477 6.97 1.31 -10.51
N PRO A 478 6.22 0.46 -11.22
CA PRO A 478 6.29 -0.99 -11.06
C PRO A 478 7.67 -1.56 -11.37
N ILE A 479 7.93 -2.76 -10.84
CA ILE A 479 9.17 -3.50 -11.08
C ILE A 479 8.97 -4.46 -12.25
N PRO A 480 9.76 -4.35 -13.34
CA PRO A 480 9.73 -5.31 -14.43
C PRO A 480 10.57 -6.54 -14.10
N LEU A 481 9.97 -7.72 -14.21
CA LEU A 481 10.69 -8.99 -14.35
C LEU A 481 10.33 -9.63 -15.69
N TYR A 482 11.03 -10.70 -16.03
CA TYR A 482 10.89 -11.37 -17.32
C TYR A 482 10.68 -12.86 -17.14
N ARG A 483 9.88 -13.43 -18.04
CA ARG A 483 9.69 -14.87 -18.18
C ARG A 483 9.47 -15.16 -19.66
N ASP A 484 10.19 -16.14 -20.20
CA ASP A 484 10.11 -16.53 -21.61
C ASP A 484 10.28 -15.35 -22.58
N GLY A 485 11.18 -14.42 -22.25
CA GLY A 485 11.43 -13.20 -23.04
C GLY A 485 10.32 -12.14 -22.98
N ARG A 486 9.30 -12.32 -22.14
CA ARG A 486 8.16 -11.38 -22.00
C ARG A 486 8.26 -10.57 -20.69
N PRO A 487 7.95 -9.25 -20.73
CA PRO A 487 7.96 -8.42 -19.53
C PRO A 487 6.69 -8.60 -18.68
N HIS A 488 6.89 -8.78 -17.39
CA HIS A 488 5.88 -8.85 -16.35
C HIS A 488 6.03 -7.66 -15.39
N TRP A 489 4.95 -6.90 -15.19
CA TRP A 489 4.97 -5.67 -14.40
C TRP A 489 4.36 -5.90 -13.02
N PHE A 490 5.23 -5.95 -12.01
CA PHE A 490 4.84 -6.13 -10.62
C PHE A 490 4.48 -4.78 -9.99
N SER A 491 3.26 -4.68 -9.48
CA SER A 491 2.69 -3.49 -8.84
C SER A 491 2.18 -3.82 -7.44
N ASP A 492 1.49 -2.86 -6.83
CA ASP A 492 1.06 -2.90 -5.44
C ASP A 492 0.28 -4.18 -5.10
N GLY A 493 0.67 -4.85 -4.01
CA GLY A 493 -0.01 -6.06 -3.54
C GLY A 493 -1.47 -5.82 -3.13
N GLY A 494 -1.76 -4.62 -2.64
CA GLY A 494 -3.09 -4.19 -2.22
C GLY A 494 -4.09 -3.98 -3.36
N ILE A 495 -3.67 -4.12 -4.63
CA ILE A 495 -4.60 -4.17 -5.76
C ILE A 495 -5.47 -5.43 -5.70
N THR A 496 -4.92 -6.55 -5.21
CA THR A 496 -5.60 -7.86 -5.22
C THR A 496 -5.87 -8.43 -3.83
N SER A 497 -4.99 -8.17 -2.86
CA SER A 497 -5.24 -8.43 -1.44
C SER A 497 -4.41 -7.47 -0.61
N ASN A 498 -5.10 -6.55 0.05
CA ASN A 498 -4.54 -5.49 0.86
C ASN A 498 -4.15 -6.01 2.27
N PHE A 499 -4.75 -7.12 2.73
CA PHE A 499 -4.53 -7.69 4.04
C PHE A 499 -4.36 -9.22 4.01
N PRO A 500 -3.14 -9.73 3.78
CA PRO A 500 -2.88 -11.16 3.55
C PRO A 500 -2.84 -11.99 4.85
N ILE A 501 -3.84 -11.86 5.72
CA ILE A 501 -3.90 -12.59 7.01
C ILE A 501 -3.94 -14.11 6.84
N HIS A 502 -4.43 -14.57 5.68
CA HIS A 502 -4.51 -15.97 5.31
C HIS A 502 -3.14 -16.64 5.07
N PHE A 503 -2.05 -15.87 4.94
CA PHE A 503 -0.70 -16.45 4.75
C PHE A 503 -0.24 -17.30 5.93
N PHE A 504 -0.69 -16.97 7.14
CA PHE A 504 -0.22 -17.61 8.38
C PHE A 504 -1.35 -18.20 9.21
N ASP A 505 -2.57 -18.21 8.68
CA ASP A 505 -3.68 -18.82 9.38
C ASP A 505 -3.56 -20.35 9.37
N SER A 506 -3.87 -20.97 10.50
CA SER A 506 -3.87 -22.42 10.67
C SER A 506 -5.10 -22.85 11.45
N LEU A 507 -5.69 -23.98 11.08
CA LEU A 507 -6.83 -24.58 11.80
C LEU A 507 -6.48 -24.88 13.26
N LEU A 508 -5.25 -25.34 13.51
CA LEU A 508 -4.71 -25.59 14.85
C LEU A 508 -3.51 -24.66 15.06
N PRO A 509 -3.75 -23.41 15.50
CA PRO A 509 -2.69 -22.44 15.64
C PRO A 509 -1.83 -22.73 16.88
N ARG A 510 -0.51 -22.63 16.71
CA ARG A 510 0.43 -22.66 17.84
C ARG A 510 0.29 -21.39 18.67
N TRP A 511 0.26 -20.22 18.06
CA TRP A 511 0.22 -18.92 18.72
C TRP A 511 -0.75 -17.97 17.99
N PRO A 512 -1.06 -16.77 18.55
CA PRO A 512 -1.90 -15.81 17.86
C PRO A 512 -1.21 -15.24 16.61
N THR A 513 -2.01 -15.03 15.57
CA THR A 513 -1.60 -14.27 14.37
C THR A 513 -2.28 -12.91 14.43
N PHE A 514 -1.52 -11.86 14.73
CA PHE A 514 -2.05 -10.50 14.86
C PHE A 514 -2.27 -9.82 13.51
N GLY A 515 -3.28 -8.98 13.48
CA GLY A 515 -3.65 -8.17 12.33
C GLY A 515 -3.64 -6.68 12.66
N LEU A 516 -2.93 -5.88 11.89
CA LEU A 516 -3.03 -4.42 11.94
C LEU A 516 -3.76 -3.92 10.70
N ASN A 517 -4.96 -3.39 10.91
CA ASN A 517 -5.85 -2.90 9.88
C ASN A 517 -6.00 -1.37 9.96
N LEU A 518 -6.28 -0.73 8.84
CA LEU A 518 -6.52 0.71 8.74
C LEU A 518 -7.95 0.97 8.29
N SER A 519 -8.56 2.02 8.82
CA SER A 519 -9.88 2.49 8.37
C SER A 519 -9.91 4.00 8.25
N SER A 520 -10.69 4.52 7.31
CA SER A 520 -10.94 5.95 7.18
C SER A 520 -12.18 6.34 7.97
N ALA A 521 -12.10 7.42 8.72
CA ALA A 521 -13.20 8.01 9.46
C ALA A 521 -13.51 9.42 8.93
N ASP A 522 -14.79 9.70 8.68
CA ASP A 522 -15.23 11.03 8.21
C ASP A 522 -15.23 12.10 9.33
N ARG A 523 -14.96 11.67 10.57
CA ARG A 523 -14.88 12.52 11.76
C ARG A 523 -13.46 12.63 12.30
N ALA A 524 -13.24 13.64 13.13
CA ALA A 524 -12.04 13.70 13.95
C ALA A 524 -11.93 12.43 14.82
N VAL A 525 -10.75 11.83 14.81
CA VAL A 525 -10.42 10.63 15.58
C VAL A 525 -9.73 11.06 16.87
N LYS A 526 -10.16 10.51 18.02
CA LYS A 526 -9.56 10.85 19.31
C LYS A 526 -8.16 10.26 19.43
N ASP A 527 -7.32 10.85 20.28
CA ASP A 527 -6.01 10.27 20.61
C ASP A 527 -6.20 8.91 21.29
N GLY A 528 -5.39 7.93 20.89
CA GLY A 528 -5.49 6.54 21.34
C GLY A 528 -6.73 5.76 20.88
N GLU A 529 -7.56 6.35 20.02
CA GLU A 529 -8.75 5.65 19.50
C GLU A 529 -8.33 4.48 18.61
N ILE A 530 -8.65 3.26 19.06
CA ILE A 530 -8.47 2.02 18.32
C ILE A 530 -9.76 1.21 18.39
N TYR A 531 -9.99 0.37 17.38
CA TYR A 531 -11.10 -0.57 17.38
C TYR A 531 -10.55 -2.00 17.38
N LEU A 532 -10.76 -2.71 18.49
CA LEU A 532 -10.43 -4.11 18.66
C LEU A 532 -11.70 -4.84 19.13
N PRO A 533 -12.38 -5.60 18.24
CA PRO A 533 -13.58 -6.36 18.60
C PRO A 533 -13.35 -7.29 19.79
N ASP A 534 -14.43 -7.65 20.49
CA ASP A 534 -14.36 -8.73 21.47
C ASP A 534 -13.91 -10.02 20.79
N GLN A 535 -13.14 -10.82 21.53
CA GLN A 535 -12.52 -12.02 20.97
C GLN A 535 -13.55 -13.03 20.47
N ASP A 536 -14.68 -13.08 21.18
CA ASP A 536 -15.79 -14.01 20.96
C ASP A 536 -16.95 -13.35 20.19
N ALA A 537 -16.76 -12.12 19.66
CA ALA A 537 -17.79 -11.37 18.96
C ALA A 537 -18.31 -12.13 17.73
N SER A 538 -19.51 -12.69 17.87
CA SER A 538 -20.12 -13.54 16.86
C SER A 538 -20.82 -12.75 15.75
N THR A 539 -21.39 -11.58 16.06
CA THR A 539 -22.10 -10.74 15.09
C THR A 539 -21.16 -10.05 14.11
N PRO A 540 -21.28 -10.33 12.79
CA PRO A 540 -20.63 -9.52 11.77
C PRO A 540 -21.06 -8.06 11.86
N ARG A 541 -20.09 -7.16 11.86
CA ARG A 541 -20.36 -5.76 11.55
C ARG A 541 -20.25 -5.63 10.04
N GLU A 542 -21.38 -5.43 9.37
CA GLU A 542 -21.38 -5.08 7.96
C GLU A 542 -20.72 -3.70 7.80
N PRO A 543 -19.65 -3.58 6.99
CA PRO A 543 -19.06 -2.28 6.72
C PRO A 543 -20.06 -1.45 5.92
N TYR A 544 -20.43 -0.30 6.46
CA TYR A 544 -21.27 0.67 5.78
C TYR A 544 -20.43 1.89 5.38
N SER A 545 -20.63 2.35 4.14
CA SER A 545 -20.04 3.59 3.68
C SER A 545 -21.03 4.33 2.79
N GLU A 546 -21.19 5.64 3.01
CA GLU A 546 -22.12 6.44 2.21
C GLU A 546 -21.66 6.53 0.74
N MET A 547 -22.63 6.51 -0.17
CA MET A 547 -22.39 6.74 -1.59
C MET A 547 -22.21 8.23 -1.83
N GLY A 548 -21.07 8.62 -2.40
CA GLY A 548 -20.84 10.01 -2.80
C GLY A 548 -21.73 10.42 -3.97
N SER A 549 -22.05 11.70 -4.07
CA SER A 549 -22.99 12.27 -5.07
C SER A 549 -22.42 12.47 -6.48
N THR A 550 -21.18 12.01 -6.74
CA THR A 550 -20.49 12.24 -8.02
C THR A 550 -20.14 10.93 -8.72
N ALA A 551 -20.06 10.95 -10.06
CA ALA A 551 -19.65 9.78 -10.85
C ALA A 551 -18.24 9.27 -10.48
N LEU A 552 -17.33 10.18 -10.10
CA LEU A 552 -16.00 9.82 -9.61
C LEU A 552 -16.06 9.11 -8.25
N ALA A 553 -16.93 9.56 -7.35
CA ALA A 553 -17.15 8.87 -6.07
C ALA A 553 -17.78 7.48 -6.30
N PHE A 554 -18.72 7.35 -7.23
CA PHE A 554 -19.30 6.07 -7.61
C PHE A 554 -18.24 5.09 -8.18
N ALA A 555 -17.43 5.54 -9.14
CA ALA A 555 -16.34 4.74 -9.71
C ALA A 555 -15.29 4.35 -8.65
N GLY A 556 -14.94 5.28 -7.75
CA GLY A 556 -14.06 5.01 -6.62
C GLY A 556 -14.62 3.94 -5.67
N ARG A 557 -15.94 3.97 -5.39
CA ARG A 557 -16.62 2.95 -4.58
C ARG A 557 -16.59 1.57 -5.24
N ILE A 558 -16.82 1.49 -6.55
CA ILE A 558 -16.70 0.24 -7.31
C ILE A 558 -15.29 -0.34 -7.17
N LEU A 559 -14.27 0.48 -7.42
CA LEU A 559 -12.87 0.05 -7.32
C LEU A 559 -12.50 -0.40 -5.90
N ASN A 560 -12.90 0.36 -4.87
CA ASN A 560 -12.65 -0.01 -3.49
C ASN A 560 -13.36 -1.32 -3.11
N THR A 561 -14.57 -1.55 -3.64
CA THR A 561 -15.28 -2.82 -3.42
C THR A 561 -14.49 -3.98 -4.00
N PHE A 562 -14.00 -3.87 -5.24
CA PHE A 562 -13.17 -4.92 -5.85
C PHE A 562 -11.87 -5.19 -5.07
N MET A 563 -11.22 -4.14 -4.56
CA MET A 563 -9.94 -4.27 -3.84
C MET A 563 -10.10 -4.78 -2.40
N ASP A 564 -11.13 -4.35 -1.68
CA ASP A 564 -11.27 -4.60 -0.25
C ASP A 564 -12.25 -5.74 0.10
N TRP A 565 -13.06 -6.23 -0.85
CA TRP A 565 -14.11 -7.24 -0.59
C TRP A 565 -13.55 -8.50 0.07
N ARG A 566 -12.51 -9.10 -0.53
CA ARG A 566 -11.91 -10.35 -0.03
C ARG A 566 -11.41 -10.21 1.40
N ASP A 567 -10.69 -9.13 1.67
CA ASP A 567 -10.09 -8.88 2.98
C ASP A 567 -11.16 -8.58 4.04
N THR A 568 -12.21 -7.85 3.64
CA THR A 568 -13.37 -7.57 4.49
C THR A 568 -14.05 -8.86 4.92
N MET A 569 -14.34 -9.76 3.97
CA MET A 569 -14.96 -11.06 4.25
C MET A 569 -14.08 -11.95 5.14
N GLN A 570 -12.77 -11.98 4.92
CA GLN A 570 -11.85 -12.74 5.77
C GLN A 570 -11.74 -12.17 7.19
N SER A 571 -11.65 -10.84 7.31
CA SER A 571 -11.62 -10.17 8.62
C SER A 571 -12.90 -10.40 9.41
N ALA A 572 -13.99 -10.73 8.72
CA ALA A 572 -15.28 -11.04 9.30
C ALA A 572 -15.40 -12.49 9.79
N LEU A 573 -14.40 -13.36 9.70
CA LEU A 573 -14.56 -14.74 10.20
C LEU A 573 -14.38 -14.83 11.73
N PRO A 574 -15.13 -15.72 12.43
CA PRO A 574 -14.88 -16.02 13.84
C PRO A 574 -13.45 -16.49 14.08
N GLY A 575 -12.82 -16.03 15.16
CA GLY A 575 -11.40 -16.29 15.42
C GLY A 575 -10.43 -15.45 14.58
N PHE A 576 -10.89 -14.65 13.62
CA PHE A 576 -10.07 -13.65 12.92
C PHE A 576 -10.26 -12.24 13.51
N ARG A 577 -11.49 -11.86 13.83
CA ARG A 577 -11.81 -10.50 14.32
C ARG A 577 -11.07 -10.10 15.60
N GLY A 578 -11.09 -10.99 16.60
CA GLY A 578 -10.52 -10.73 17.93
C GLY A 578 -9.00 -10.52 17.95
N ARG A 579 -8.31 -10.80 16.84
CA ARG A 579 -6.87 -10.64 16.67
C ARG A 579 -6.49 -9.51 15.70
N ILE A 580 -7.48 -8.76 15.20
CA ILE A 580 -7.28 -7.64 14.27
C ILE A 580 -7.58 -6.31 14.98
N ALA A 581 -6.55 -5.51 15.23
CA ALA A 581 -6.72 -4.13 15.68
C ALA A 581 -6.88 -3.21 14.47
N THR A 582 -7.98 -2.46 14.44
CA THR A 582 -8.27 -1.47 13.40
C THR A 582 -7.94 -0.08 13.91
N ILE A 583 -7.06 0.62 13.20
CA ILE A 583 -6.64 1.99 13.50
C ILE A 583 -7.42 2.97 12.60
N PRO A 584 -8.35 3.76 13.16
CA PRO A 584 -9.07 4.79 12.39
C PRO A 584 -8.17 5.98 12.06
N GLN A 585 -8.41 6.60 10.89
CA GLN A 585 -7.70 7.77 10.37
C GLN A 585 -8.70 8.88 10.09
N GLY A 586 -8.51 10.04 10.73
CA GLY A 586 -9.41 11.19 10.55
C GLY A 586 -9.11 12.04 9.33
N PRO A 587 -9.91 13.07 9.03
CA PRO A 587 -9.66 13.98 7.91
C PRO A 587 -8.28 14.66 7.98
N GLY A 588 -7.46 14.48 6.95
CA GLY A 588 -6.10 15.03 6.86
C GLY A 588 -5.01 14.12 7.47
N GLU A 589 -5.40 13.09 8.20
CA GLU A 589 -4.57 11.93 8.52
C GLU A 589 -4.80 10.88 7.43
N GLY A 590 -3.78 10.17 6.96
CA GLY A 590 -4.06 9.04 6.08
C GLY A 590 -4.24 9.34 4.60
N GLY A 591 -4.64 8.29 3.87
CA GLY A 591 -4.99 8.33 2.45
C GLY A 591 -3.84 8.82 1.56
N THR A 592 -4.13 9.36 0.38
CA THR A 592 -3.08 9.81 -0.55
C THR A 592 -2.25 11.00 -0.05
N ASN A 593 -2.42 11.46 1.20
CA ASN A 593 -1.70 12.61 1.76
C ASN A 593 -0.32 12.22 2.30
N LEU A 594 0.71 12.41 1.47
CA LEU A 594 2.12 12.28 1.86
C LEU A 594 2.62 13.42 2.77
N PHE A 595 1.97 14.59 2.73
CA PHE A 595 2.35 15.76 3.54
C PHE A 595 1.62 15.71 4.87
N MET A 596 2.25 15.07 5.86
CA MET A 596 1.81 15.07 7.25
C MET A 596 2.84 15.83 8.10
N SER A 597 2.36 16.64 9.04
CA SER A 597 3.26 17.34 9.96
C SER A 597 3.84 16.34 10.97
N PRO A 598 4.99 16.65 11.61
CA PRO A 598 5.55 15.82 12.68
C PRO A 598 4.54 15.46 13.77
N GLU A 599 3.64 16.38 14.12
CA GLU A 599 2.60 16.19 15.14
C GLU A 599 1.49 15.22 14.68
N VAL A 600 1.19 15.19 13.38
CA VAL A 600 0.25 14.20 12.82
C VAL A 600 0.90 12.83 12.78
N ILE A 601 2.15 12.76 12.32
CA ILE A 601 2.92 11.50 12.25
C ILE A 601 3.09 10.90 13.66
N SER A 602 3.43 11.72 14.66
CA SER A 602 3.61 11.25 16.03
C SER A 602 2.31 10.72 16.64
N ARG A 603 1.18 11.43 16.47
CA ARG A 603 -0.13 10.93 16.94
C ARG A 603 -0.54 9.62 16.27
N LEU A 604 -0.31 9.48 14.96
CA LEU A 604 -0.56 8.23 14.24
C LEU A 604 0.33 7.08 14.73
N ALA A 605 1.61 7.36 14.98
CA ALA A 605 2.54 6.37 15.53
C ALA A 605 2.11 5.93 16.94
N LEU A 606 1.73 6.85 17.82
CA LEU A 606 1.25 6.55 19.17
C LEU A 606 -0.10 5.81 19.16
N ARG A 607 -0.98 6.09 18.20
CA ARG A 607 -2.20 5.29 18.00
C ARG A 607 -1.87 3.85 17.57
N GLY A 608 -0.82 3.69 16.77
CA GLY A 608 -0.25 2.37 16.45
C GLY A 608 0.30 1.65 17.68
N ARG A 609 1.06 2.34 18.54
CA ARG A 609 1.50 1.82 19.86
C ARG A 609 0.31 1.28 20.64
N ASP A 610 -0.76 2.07 20.76
CA ASP A 610 -1.94 1.68 21.55
C ASP A 610 -2.62 0.42 20.99
N ALA A 611 -2.66 0.27 19.66
CA ALA A 611 -3.13 -0.96 19.02
C ALA A 611 -2.26 -2.18 19.37
N GLY A 612 -0.94 -2.03 19.35
CA GLY A 612 0.00 -3.09 19.74
C GLY A 612 -0.10 -3.44 21.22
N VAL A 613 -0.21 -2.45 22.10
CA VAL A 613 -0.42 -2.63 23.55
C VAL A 613 -1.73 -3.37 23.82
N ALA A 614 -2.82 -2.96 23.17
CA ALA A 614 -4.13 -3.59 23.33
C ALA A 614 -4.13 -5.06 22.89
N LEU A 615 -3.51 -5.37 21.74
CA LEU A 615 -3.35 -6.76 21.27
C LEU A 615 -2.49 -7.58 22.24
N ARG A 616 -1.37 -7.03 22.72
CA ARG A 616 -0.53 -7.73 23.70
C ARG A 616 -1.32 -8.02 24.97
N GLN A 617 -1.88 -6.99 25.60
CA GLN A 617 -2.66 -7.14 26.84
C GLN A 617 -3.82 -8.12 26.67
N ARG A 618 -4.51 -8.08 25.52
CA ARG A 618 -5.60 -9.01 25.21
C ARG A 618 -5.17 -10.47 25.32
N PHE A 619 -3.96 -10.83 24.89
CA PHE A 619 -3.54 -12.23 24.81
C PHE A 619 -2.61 -12.67 25.95
N THR A 620 -2.04 -11.72 26.71
CA THR A 620 -1.10 -12.01 27.81
C THR A 620 -1.66 -11.73 29.20
N ALA A 621 -2.63 -10.82 29.36
CA ALA A 621 -3.15 -10.48 30.67
C ALA A 621 -4.10 -11.57 31.19
N GLN A 622 -4.17 -11.70 32.52
CA GLN A 622 -5.19 -12.49 33.19
C GLN A 622 -6.46 -11.64 33.31
N PHE A 623 -7.59 -12.20 32.92
CA PHE A 623 -8.90 -11.56 33.01
C PHE A 623 -9.79 -12.38 33.95
N GLU A 624 -10.71 -11.72 34.66
CA GLU A 624 -11.64 -12.39 35.59
C GLU A 624 -12.59 -13.38 34.89
N ASP A 625 -12.79 -13.22 33.58
CA ASP A 625 -13.60 -14.12 32.75
C ASP A 625 -12.84 -15.35 32.24
N GLU A 626 -11.55 -15.51 32.57
CA GLU A 626 -10.75 -16.70 32.27
C GLU A 626 -10.54 -17.56 33.53
N ALA A 627 -10.55 -18.87 33.36
CA ALA A 627 -10.23 -19.80 34.44
C ALA A 627 -8.76 -19.64 34.89
N ASP A 628 -8.49 -19.95 36.16
CA ASP A 628 -7.14 -19.83 36.73
C ASP A 628 -6.09 -20.59 35.89
N GLY A 629 -5.03 -19.88 35.50
CA GLY A 629 -3.94 -20.42 34.70
C GLY A 629 -4.17 -20.41 33.18
N TYR A 630 -5.34 -19.98 32.70
CA TYR A 630 -5.64 -19.85 31.27
C TYR A 630 -5.51 -18.41 30.78
N THR A 631 -5.11 -18.27 29.53
CA THR A 631 -5.04 -16.98 28.84
C THR A 631 -6.02 -16.95 27.68
N ARG A 632 -6.28 -15.74 27.18
CA ARG A 632 -7.02 -15.56 25.92
C ARG A 632 -6.31 -16.15 24.70
N THR A 633 -5.01 -16.45 24.78
CA THR A 633 -4.34 -17.29 23.78
C THR A 633 -4.88 -18.71 23.79
N ASP A 634 -5.14 -19.28 24.96
CA ASP A 634 -5.71 -20.62 25.11
C ASP A 634 -7.19 -20.62 24.67
N ARG A 635 -7.96 -19.57 25.00
CA ARG A 635 -9.30 -19.37 24.45
C ARG A 635 -9.30 -19.33 22.92
N TYR A 636 -8.36 -18.62 22.31
CA TYR A 636 -8.21 -18.59 20.85
C TYR A 636 -7.95 -19.99 20.27
N ARG A 637 -7.00 -20.74 20.84
CA ARG A 637 -6.72 -22.11 20.40
C ARG A 637 -7.93 -23.02 20.58
N TRP A 638 -8.66 -22.88 21.69
CA TRP A 638 -9.88 -23.64 21.97
C TRP A 638 -10.97 -23.39 20.93
N ILE A 639 -11.26 -22.14 20.61
CA ILE A 639 -12.21 -21.77 19.56
C ILE A 639 -11.79 -22.40 18.24
N ARG A 640 -10.52 -22.26 17.86
CA ARG A 640 -9.99 -22.79 16.59
C ARG A 640 -10.04 -24.32 16.53
N LEU A 641 -9.72 -25.01 17.62
CA LEU A 641 -9.89 -26.46 17.74
C LEU A 641 -11.35 -26.88 17.52
N ARG A 642 -12.31 -26.21 18.16
CA ARG A 642 -13.73 -26.53 17.99
C ARG A 642 -14.20 -26.31 16.55
N LEU A 643 -13.74 -25.22 15.91
CA LEU A 643 -14.02 -24.99 14.49
C LEU A 643 -13.42 -26.11 13.62
N ALA A 644 -12.15 -26.48 13.86
CA ALA A 644 -11.49 -27.55 13.11
C ALA A 644 -12.21 -28.91 13.27
N LEU A 645 -12.60 -29.27 14.49
CA LEU A 645 -13.33 -30.52 14.77
C LEU A 645 -14.70 -30.54 14.11
N ARG A 646 -15.41 -29.41 14.06
CA ARG A 646 -16.68 -29.28 13.33
C ARG A 646 -16.49 -29.51 11.83
N GLU A 647 -15.46 -28.91 11.24
CA GLU A 647 -15.20 -29.09 9.80
C GLU A 647 -14.71 -30.50 9.47
N TRP A 648 -13.91 -31.12 10.35
CA TRP A 648 -13.54 -32.53 10.21
C TRP A 648 -14.75 -33.46 10.31
N ARG A 649 -15.76 -33.12 11.11
CA ARG A 649 -17.04 -33.84 11.14
C ARG A 649 -17.74 -33.77 9.79
N GLU A 650 -17.84 -32.60 9.17
CA GLU A 650 -18.44 -32.46 7.84
C GLU A 650 -17.69 -33.30 6.78
N VAL A 651 -16.35 -33.28 6.81
CA VAL A 651 -15.52 -34.12 5.93
C VAL A 651 -15.74 -35.60 6.21
N ALA A 652 -15.81 -36.02 7.48
CA ALA A 652 -16.07 -37.41 7.88
C ALA A 652 -17.44 -37.90 7.39
N LEU A 653 -18.50 -37.12 7.59
CA LEU A 653 -19.85 -37.42 7.10
C LEU A 653 -19.90 -37.52 5.58
N GLN A 654 -19.21 -36.62 4.87
CA GLN A 654 -19.09 -36.69 3.41
C GLN A 654 -18.29 -37.93 2.96
N ALA A 655 -17.25 -38.30 3.71
CA ALA A 655 -16.46 -39.49 3.42
C ALA A 655 -17.31 -40.76 3.60
N ASP A 656 -18.05 -40.90 4.70
CA ASP A 656 -18.95 -42.04 4.94
C ASP A 656 -20.04 -42.15 3.86
N ALA A 657 -20.76 -41.05 3.61
CA ALA A 657 -21.84 -41.02 2.61
C ALA A 657 -21.35 -41.30 1.18
N ARG A 658 -20.11 -40.93 0.86
CA ARG A 658 -19.49 -41.14 -0.47
C ARG A 658 -18.55 -42.35 -0.49
N SER A 659 -18.55 -43.19 0.53
CA SER A 659 -17.62 -44.31 0.65
C SER A 659 -17.69 -45.28 -0.53
N ALA A 660 -18.88 -45.49 -1.10
CA ALA A 660 -19.06 -46.29 -2.32
C ALA A 660 -18.30 -45.74 -3.55
N LEU A 661 -18.02 -44.43 -3.61
CA LEU A 661 -17.30 -43.80 -4.71
C LEU A 661 -15.78 -43.87 -4.52
N TYR A 662 -15.30 -43.63 -3.30
CA TYR A 662 -13.88 -43.42 -3.05
C TYR A 662 -13.15 -44.63 -2.48
N ARG A 663 -13.82 -45.56 -1.79
CA ARG A 663 -13.17 -46.69 -1.11
C ARG A 663 -12.35 -47.59 -2.05
N ASP A 664 -12.90 -47.91 -3.22
CA ASP A 664 -12.15 -48.68 -4.23
C ASP A 664 -11.03 -47.84 -4.88
N ARG A 665 -11.31 -46.55 -5.13
CA ARG A 665 -10.36 -45.64 -5.77
C ARG A 665 -9.14 -45.37 -4.88
N THR A 666 -9.31 -45.21 -3.58
CA THR A 666 -8.17 -45.01 -2.65
C THR A 666 -7.24 -46.23 -2.61
N ALA A 667 -7.77 -47.44 -2.85
CA ALA A 667 -6.98 -48.67 -2.88
C ALA A 667 -6.40 -49.01 -4.27
N HIS A 668 -7.09 -48.66 -5.36
CA HIS A 668 -6.79 -49.20 -6.70
C HIS A 668 -6.78 -48.15 -7.82
N TYR A 669 -6.63 -46.85 -7.53
CA TYR A 669 -6.63 -45.84 -8.59
C TYR A 669 -5.48 -46.07 -9.59
N PRO A 670 -5.78 -46.32 -10.88
CA PRO A 670 -4.74 -46.46 -11.89
C PRO A 670 -4.21 -45.08 -12.25
N VAL A 671 -2.93 -44.82 -11.95
CA VAL A 671 -2.31 -43.50 -12.19
C VAL A 671 -2.17 -43.27 -13.70
N PRO A 672 -2.90 -42.30 -14.28
CA PRO A 672 -2.80 -42.00 -15.70
C PRO A 672 -1.40 -41.53 -16.07
N VAL A 673 -1.01 -41.73 -17.33
CA VAL A 673 0.32 -41.32 -17.81
C VAL A 673 0.62 -39.85 -17.50
N ALA A 674 -0.39 -38.99 -17.65
CA ALA A 674 -0.29 -37.54 -17.39
C ALA A 674 -0.05 -37.16 -15.92
N MET A 675 -0.28 -38.06 -14.96
CA MET A 675 -0.13 -37.79 -13.52
C MET A 675 1.11 -38.46 -12.92
N ARG A 676 1.86 -39.24 -13.71
CA ARG A 676 3.03 -39.99 -13.22
C ARG A 676 4.12 -39.10 -12.62
N GLU A 677 4.26 -37.88 -13.12
CA GLU A 677 5.24 -36.90 -12.63
C GLU A 677 4.88 -36.33 -11.24
N TRP A 678 3.67 -36.59 -10.73
CA TRP A 678 3.26 -36.12 -9.40
C TRP A 678 3.88 -36.94 -8.25
N PHE A 679 4.42 -38.13 -8.56
CA PHE A 679 4.99 -39.04 -7.57
C PHE A 679 6.53 -39.02 -7.66
N SER A 680 7.20 -38.56 -6.61
CA SER A 680 8.65 -38.65 -6.48
C SER A 680 9.04 -40.06 -6.01
N GLY A 681 9.57 -40.89 -6.92
CA GLY A 681 9.85 -42.32 -6.66
C GLY A 681 10.49 -43.02 -7.88
N PRO A 682 10.94 -44.30 -7.75
CA PRO A 682 12.04 -44.86 -8.54
C PRO A 682 11.79 -44.94 -10.06
N ARG A 683 12.87 -45.23 -10.81
CA ARG A 683 13.10 -45.25 -12.28
C ARG A 683 11.97 -45.71 -13.23
N VAL A 684 10.85 -46.24 -12.73
CA VAL A 684 9.68 -46.64 -13.52
C VAL A 684 8.46 -45.91 -12.96
N PRO A 685 7.77 -45.10 -13.76
CA PRO A 685 6.66 -44.32 -13.24
C PRO A 685 5.49 -45.24 -12.83
N PRO A 686 4.86 -44.96 -11.67
CA PRO A 686 3.88 -45.87 -11.07
C PRO A 686 2.65 -46.06 -11.97
N THR A 687 2.16 -47.30 -12.04
CA THR A 687 0.87 -47.65 -12.67
C THR A 687 -0.30 -47.57 -11.69
N ALA A 688 -0.01 -47.57 -10.39
CA ALA A 688 -0.95 -47.40 -9.28
C ALA A 688 -0.33 -46.50 -8.22
N ASP A 689 -1.16 -45.84 -7.40
CA ASP A 689 -0.67 -44.91 -6.38
C ASP A 689 0.26 -45.63 -5.37
N PRO A 690 1.53 -45.21 -5.23
CA PRO A 690 2.48 -45.86 -4.33
C PRO A 690 2.10 -45.76 -2.85
N ALA A 691 1.21 -44.85 -2.47
CA ALA A 691 0.71 -44.66 -1.11
C ALA A 691 -0.73 -45.19 -0.93
N ALA A 692 -1.25 -45.99 -1.86
CA ALA A 692 -2.64 -46.45 -1.86
C ALA A 692 -3.08 -47.11 -0.53
N SER A 693 -2.23 -47.93 0.09
CA SER A 693 -2.54 -48.57 1.38
C SER A 693 -2.72 -47.55 2.51
N ASP A 694 -1.86 -46.53 2.55
CA ASP A 694 -1.88 -45.50 3.58
C ASP A 694 -3.07 -44.55 3.37
N ILE A 695 -3.37 -44.21 2.11
CA ILE A 695 -4.54 -43.40 1.73
C ILE A 695 -5.83 -44.14 2.10
N TYR A 696 -5.94 -45.43 1.78
CA TYR A 696 -7.09 -46.24 2.15
C TYR A 696 -7.28 -46.32 3.66
N CYS A 697 -6.20 -46.58 4.42
CA CYS A 697 -6.22 -46.61 5.88
C CYS A 697 -6.69 -45.28 6.47
N ALA A 698 -6.13 -44.16 6.02
CA ALA A 698 -6.52 -42.82 6.45
C ALA A 698 -7.98 -42.51 6.12
N TYR A 699 -8.45 -42.88 4.92
CA TYR A 699 -9.84 -42.70 4.51
C TYR A 699 -10.80 -43.51 5.39
N GLN A 700 -10.45 -44.76 5.73
CA GLN A 700 -11.27 -45.59 6.61
C GLN A 700 -11.38 -44.96 8.00
N HIS A 701 -10.30 -44.40 8.56
CA HIS A 701 -10.37 -43.67 9.83
C HIS A 701 -11.33 -42.47 9.77
N PHE A 702 -11.41 -41.75 8.64
CA PHE A 702 -12.40 -40.67 8.48
C PHE A 702 -13.83 -41.20 8.46
N VAL A 703 -14.09 -42.33 7.81
CA VAL A 703 -15.40 -43.01 7.83
C VAL A 703 -15.76 -43.45 9.25
N ASP A 704 -14.82 -44.04 9.98
CA ASP A 704 -15.02 -44.49 11.35
C ASP A 704 -15.29 -43.31 12.30
N LEU A 705 -14.63 -42.16 12.10
CA LEU A 705 -14.90 -40.94 12.84
C LEU A 705 -16.35 -40.46 12.70
N ALA A 706 -16.95 -40.61 11.51
CA ALA A 706 -18.33 -40.20 11.23
C ALA A 706 -19.37 -40.95 12.06
N THR A 707 -19.05 -42.18 12.48
CA THR A 707 -19.95 -43.06 13.24
C THR A 707 -19.56 -43.21 14.71
N THR A 708 -18.42 -42.65 15.12
CA THR A 708 -17.92 -42.70 16.50
C THR A 708 -17.91 -41.31 17.13
N CYS A 709 -16.74 -40.69 17.27
CA CYS A 709 -16.52 -39.47 18.04
C CYS A 709 -17.18 -38.22 17.44
N LEU A 710 -17.50 -38.23 16.13
CA LEU A 710 -18.09 -37.11 15.41
C LEU A 710 -19.51 -37.39 14.91
N ALA A 711 -20.17 -38.47 15.36
CA ALA A 711 -21.52 -38.79 14.95
C ALA A 711 -22.51 -37.70 15.39
N GLU A 712 -22.48 -37.34 16.67
CA GLU A 712 -23.33 -36.28 17.23
C GLU A 712 -22.71 -34.88 17.04
N PRO A 713 -23.54 -33.84 16.86
CA PRO A 713 -23.04 -32.47 16.82
C PRO A 713 -22.49 -32.07 18.19
N PHE A 714 -21.39 -31.31 18.19
CA PHE A 714 -20.92 -30.62 19.40
C PHE A 714 -21.98 -29.57 19.79
N ASP A 715 -22.74 -29.86 20.83
CA ASP A 715 -23.91 -29.17 21.41
C ASP A 715 -23.70 -27.71 21.89
N GLY A 716 -22.65 -27.04 21.42
CA GLY A 716 -22.53 -25.59 21.50
C GLY A 716 -22.30 -25.03 20.12
N THR A 717 -23.38 -24.82 19.35
CA THR A 717 -23.31 -24.14 18.05
C THR A 717 -22.70 -22.77 18.24
N ALA A 718 -21.49 -22.56 17.70
CA ALA A 718 -20.99 -21.21 17.48
C ALA A 718 -22.02 -20.45 16.62
N PRO A 719 -22.28 -19.16 16.83
CA PRO A 719 -23.36 -18.45 16.14
C PRO A 719 -23.11 -18.22 14.64
N VAL A 720 -22.07 -18.82 14.09
CA VAL A 720 -21.59 -18.63 12.73
C VAL A 720 -21.21 -20.00 12.17
N ASP A 721 -21.58 -20.24 10.92
CA ASP A 721 -21.29 -21.45 10.15
C ASP A 721 -19.96 -21.25 9.38
N PRO A 722 -18.79 -21.63 9.92
CA PRO A 722 -17.52 -21.32 9.29
C PRO A 722 -17.20 -22.46 8.33
N VAL A 723 -17.81 -22.43 7.15
CA VAL A 723 -17.52 -23.43 6.12
C VAL A 723 -16.01 -23.45 5.84
N MET A 724 -15.36 -24.62 5.89
CA MET A 724 -14.00 -24.85 5.39
C MET A 724 -14.00 -24.75 3.86
N ARG A 725 -14.27 -23.56 3.34
CA ARG A 725 -13.91 -23.19 1.98
C ARG A 725 -12.54 -22.51 2.07
N LEU A 726 -11.59 -22.98 1.27
CA LEU A 726 -10.29 -22.34 1.06
C LEU A 726 -10.43 -20.88 0.52
N THR A 727 -11.66 -20.49 0.18
CA THR A 727 -12.12 -19.14 -0.16
C THR A 727 -13.31 -18.77 0.73
N PRO A 728 -13.50 -17.51 1.15
CA PRO A 728 -14.72 -17.09 1.84
C PRO A 728 -15.97 -17.52 1.04
N PRO A 729 -17.10 -17.85 1.70
CA PRO A 729 -18.36 -18.06 0.98
C PRO A 729 -18.67 -16.80 0.15
N GLU A 730 -18.97 -17.01 -1.13
CA GLU A 730 -19.34 -15.94 -2.09
C GLU A 730 -20.58 -15.18 -1.64
#